data_AF-A0A6P8MYP5-F1
#
_entry.id   AF-A0A6P8MYP5-F1
#
_cell.length_a   1.000
_cell.length_b   1.000
_cell.length_c   1.000
_cell.angle_alpha   90.00
_cell.angle_beta   90.00
_cell.angle_gamma   90.00
#
_symmetry.space_group_name_H-M   'P 1'
#
loop_
_entity.id
_entity.type
_entity.pdbx_description
1 polymer ?
#
loop_
_entity_poly.entity_id
_entity_poly.type
_entity_poly.pdbx_seq_one_letter_code
_entity_poly.pdbx_strand_id
1 'polypeptide(L)'
;MNTKLNENEINEKLRNVNSIEGFYAGTGVLMTGATGFVGKGLLEKLIRTSSHIAAIFIFIRPKRNQTIEQRFKKLIDDPIFDGVRAQNPTIFDKIHLVEGDVTLPDLGLLQKDRDMLIENVNIVFHVAATINFHLPLDMVVNANVKGTANIIKLCKELKHVISVVYVSTAYSNPNLSDIEEKVYTTNLDPSLVIDICDRQDKELINLLEERILKTYPNTYTFTKNLAEQTISNNSKGLTVAIVRPSIICCSLKEPYPGWLVSFAGQSGIFMNIGNGIAKVLLGKADVISDVVPIDYVVDVIMCAAWHVTLHIDNRVKVYNCTSSARPIKLGEIVDIFVECSRQIPMKNTLWYPSCTVVANKYVYDALNILLSVLPAFAVDIFLRLQGGKPMAMNMSKFYNKLVTATGYFNSNEWSFKRDNIADMINKVKTFEDGNLVKLDLQDMDWKKYLANYLAGIKIFVLKEDSQSINTAAQRLSITCKNNTEPEKGVVREQRLEQELPELAEVSVYIRFDLRMLWGLGVGYDEEKYPKYQIIHGENLAGGVSSDVVESLAYVASSSSTTFRARKRKLTSTTPHVLVELVLEKRTSSTAHIGAELIRWAEEVIKVAMTSSSMKEHLHQGPEGGGKLYCRWCDGVDQEGALYLRHWSGTAGGGAFNGVGGGERGPSERAIQKGCVRSLEEYTMRCLHFRVRSPNEG
;
A
#
# COMPACT_ATOMS: atom_id res chain seq x y z
N MET A 1 -57.61 -4.28 -3.33
CA MET A 1 -57.47 -5.45 -4.24
C MET A 1 -55.99 -5.58 -4.58
N ASN A 2 -55.30 -6.53 -3.93
CA ASN A 2 -53.90 -6.86 -4.20
C ASN A 2 -53.84 -7.82 -5.40
N THR A 3 -53.65 -7.28 -6.59
CA THR A 3 -53.25 -8.09 -7.74
C THR A 3 -51.78 -8.45 -7.56
N LYS A 4 -51.51 -9.72 -7.22
CA LYS A 4 -50.18 -10.31 -7.37
C LYS A 4 -49.78 -10.17 -8.83
N LEU A 5 -48.85 -9.26 -9.13
CA LEU A 5 -48.25 -9.15 -10.45
C LEU A 5 -47.57 -10.48 -10.77
N ASN A 6 -47.86 -11.06 -11.93
CA ASN A 6 -47.20 -12.26 -12.43
C ASN A 6 -45.72 -11.95 -12.72
N GLU A 7 -44.80 -12.90 -12.60
CA GLU A 7 -43.38 -12.74 -12.99
C GLU A 7 -43.23 -12.11 -14.38
N ASN A 8 -44.08 -12.49 -15.33
CA ASN A 8 -44.09 -11.90 -16.67
C ASN A 8 -44.42 -10.39 -16.69
N GLU A 9 -45.32 -9.92 -15.85
CA GLU A 9 -45.68 -8.49 -15.75
C GLU A 9 -44.61 -7.67 -15.02
N ILE A 10 -43.94 -8.27 -14.03
CA ILE A 10 -42.78 -7.66 -13.37
C ILE A 10 -41.63 -7.53 -14.38
N ASN A 11 -41.40 -8.56 -15.18
CA ASN A 11 -40.36 -8.57 -16.22
C ASN A 11 -40.66 -7.55 -17.32
N GLU A 12 -41.92 -7.40 -17.72
CA GLU A 12 -42.34 -6.40 -18.71
C GLU A 12 -42.20 -4.98 -18.15
N LYS A 13 -42.56 -4.75 -16.88
CA LYS A 13 -42.34 -3.46 -16.21
C LYS A 13 -40.85 -3.12 -16.09
N LEU A 14 -40.01 -4.06 -15.65
CA LEU A 14 -38.56 -3.84 -15.50
C LEU A 14 -37.86 -3.58 -16.85
N ARG A 15 -38.34 -4.18 -17.94
CA ARG A 15 -37.87 -3.91 -19.31
C ARG A 15 -38.29 -2.54 -19.83
N ASN A 16 -39.39 -2.00 -19.34
CA ASN A 16 -39.92 -0.69 -19.74
C ASN A 16 -39.40 0.47 -18.89
N VAL A 17 -38.55 0.20 -17.89
CA VAL A 17 -37.85 1.24 -17.12
C VAL A 17 -36.73 1.84 -17.99
N ASN A 18 -36.82 3.15 -18.26
CA ASN A 18 -35.86 3.90 -19.07
C ASN A 18 -34.90 4.79 -18.24
N SER A 19 -34.76 4.50 -16.94
CA SER A 19 -33.89 5.26 -16.03
C SER A 19 -33.42 4.39 -14.85
N ILE A 20 -32.22 4.66 -14.32
CA ILE A 20 -31.70 4.01 -13.11
C ILE A 20 -32.55 4.41 -11.90
N GLU A 21 -32.93 5.67 -11.74
CA GLU A 21 -33.82 6.10 -10.64
C GLU A 21 -35.15 5.34 -10.67
N GLY A 22 -35.76 5.21 -11.85
CA GLY A 22 -37.02 4.48 -12.04
C GLY A 22 -36.95 3.00 -11.66
N PHE A 23 -35.77 2.36 -11.80
CA PHE A 23 -35.56 0.98 -11.35
C PHE A 23 -35.61 0.85 -9.82
N TYR A 24 -35.08 1.84 -9.11
CA TYR A 24 -35.07 1.86 -7.65
C TYR A 24 -36.35 2.44 -7.03
N ALA A 25 -37.18 3.14 -7.81
CA ALA A 25 -38.40 3.77 -7.33
C ALA A 25 -39.37 2.75 -6.71
N GLY A 26 -39.87 3.04 -5.51
CA GLY A 26 -40.80 2.20 -4.78
C GLY A 26 -40.22 0.89 -4.24
N THR A 27 -38.91 0.65 -4.40
CA THR A 27 -38.26 -0.58 -3.92
C THR A 27 -37.79 -0.47 -2.47
N GLY A 28 -37.76 -1.59 -1.77
CA GLY A 28 -36.99 -1.76 -0.54
C GLY A 28 -35.60 -2.31 -0.83
N VAL A 29 -34.57 -1.66 -0.30
CA VAL A 29 -33.15 -2.01 -0.53
C VAL A 29 -32.52 -2.49 0.77
N LEU A 30 -31.97 -3.70 0.78
CA LEU A 30 -31.16 -4.21 1.90
C LEU A 30 -29.67 -4.06 1.59
N MET A 31 -28.91 -3.48 2.52
CA MET A 31 -27.45 -3.34 2.39
C MET A 31 -26.71 -3.94 3.58
N THR A 32 -25.77 -4.83 3.31
CA THR A 32 -24.74 -5.19 4.28
C THR A 32 -23.47 -4.38 4.05
N GLY A 33 -22.74 -4.05 5.12
CA GLY A 33 -21.47 -3.33 4.99
C GLY A 33 -21.62 -1.83 4.70
N ALA A 34 -22.79 -1.23 4.94
CA ALA A 34 -23.07 0.19 4.73
C ALA A 34 -22.12 1.14 5.47
N THR A 35 -21.53 0.70 6.58
CA THR A 35 -20.53 1.48 7.35
C THR A 35 -19.10 1.41 6.80
N GLY A 36 -18.84 0.56 5.80
CA GLY A 36 -17.55 0.41 5.13
C GLY A 36 -17.33 1.44 4.02
N PHE A 37 -16.14 1.44 3.39
CA PHE A 37 -15.79 2.42 2.36
C PHE A 37 -16.75 2.37 1.16
N VAL A 38 -16.87 1.20 0.51
CA VAL A 38 -17.76 1.01 -0.64
C VAL A 38 -19.23 1.17 -0.24
N GLY A 39 -19.64 0.56 0.88
CA GLY A 39 -21.02 0.63 1.34
C GLY A 39 -21.48 2.06 1.66
N LYS A 40 -20.59 2.92 2.17
CA LYS A 40 -20.89 4.33 2.44
C LYS A 40 -21.08 5.13 1.14
N GLY A 41 -20.19 4.94 0.16
CA GLY A 41 -20.33 5.57 -1.15
C GLY A 41 -21.59 5.11 -1.88
N LEU A 42 -21.92 3.82 -1.80
CA LEU A 42 -23.14 3.27 -2.37
C LEU A 42 -24.40 3.83 -1.69
N LEU A 43 -24.42 3.91 -0.35
CA LEU A 43 -25.53 4.49 0.38
C LEU A 43 -25.72 5.97 0.01
N GLU A 44 -24.65 6.75 -0.05
CA GLU A 44 -24.68 8.16 -0.46
C GLU A 44 -25.23 8.34 -1.87
N LYS A 45 -24.74 7.56 -2.85
CA LYS A 45 -25.22 7.63 -4.23
C LYS A 45 -26.70 7.28 -4.31
N LEU A 46 -27.13 6.19 -3.68
CA LEU A 46 -28.53 5.74 -3.68
C LEU A 46 -29.48 6.83 -3.14
N ILE A 47 -29.19 7.42 -1.98
CA ILE A 47 -30.06 8.43 -1.40
C ILE A 47 -30.00 9.77 -2.15
N ARG A 48 -28.88 10.07 -2.82
CA ARG A 48 -28.72 11.29 -3.63
C ARG A 48 -29.44 11.19 -4.98
N THR A 49 -29.38 10.04 -5.66
CA THR A 49 -29.88 9.90 -7.04
C THR A 49 -31.19 9.14 -7.15
N SER A 50 -31.61 8.40 -6.12
CA SER A 50 -32.82 7.58 -6.14
C SER A 50 -33.77 7.98 -5.02
N SER A 51 -34.23 9.23 -5.09
CA SER A 51 -35.07 9.85 -4.05
C SER A 51 -36.40 9.11 -3.83
N HIS A 52 -36.86 8.35 -4.83
CA HIS A 52 -38.11 7.58 -4.82
C HIS A 52 -37.99 6.16 -4.24
N ILE A 53 -36.83 5.75 -3.72
CA ILE A 53 -36.71 4.50 -2.93
C ILE A 53 -37.73 4.52 -1.78
N ALA A 54 -38.39 3.40 -1.50
CA ALA A 54 -39.38 3.29 -0.43
C ALA A 54 -38.71 3.19 0.94
N ALA A 55 -37.74 2.28 1.07
CA ALA A 55 -37.02 2.02 2.32
C ALA A 55 -35.61 1.48 2.04
N ILE A 56 -34.64 1.86 2.88
CA ILE A 56 -33.27 1.32 2.86
C ILE A 56 -32.98 0.67 4.21
N PHE A 57 -32.87 -0.66 4.23
CA PHE A 57 -32.49 -1.43 5.40
C PHE A 57 -30.97 -1.59 5.45
N ILE A 58 -30.32 -1.16 6.52
CA ILE A 58 -28.87 -1.30 6.67
C ILE A 58 -28.51 -2.20 7.85
N PHE A 59 -27.68 -3.21 7.59
CA PHE A 59 -27.12 -4.05 8.65
C PHE A 59 -26.02 -3.28 9.39
N ILE A 60 -26.22 -3.10 10.68
CA ILE A 60 -25.23 -2.52 11.59
C ILE A 60 -24.94 -3.52 12.70
N ARG A 61 -23.70 -4.01 12.71
CA ARG A 61 -23.19 -4.82 13.81
C ARG A 61 -23.00 -3.97 15.08
N PRO A 62 -23.41 -4.42 16.27
CA PRO A 62 -23.06 -3.72 17.51
C PRO A 62 -21.53 -3.74 17.72
N LYS A 63 -20.98 -2.72 18.41
CA LYS A 63 -19.57 -2.73 18.84
C LYS A 63 -19.52 -2.62 20.35
N ARG A 64 -18.42 -3.13 20.95
CA ARG A 64 -18.17 -2.96 22.38
C ARG A 64 -18.28 -1.46 22.72
N ASN A 65 -19.23 -1.12 23.57
CA ASN A 65 -19.56 0.24 24.02
C ASN A 65 -20.16 1.19 22.96
N GLN A 66 -20.73 0.69 21.86
CA GLN A 66 -21.46 1.51 20.88
C GLN A 66 -22.72 0.81 20.37
N THR A 67 -23.87 1.47 20.54
CA THR A 67 -25.16 0.98 20.00
C THR A 67 -25.23 1.19 18.48
N ILE A 68 -26.16 0.52 17.80
CA ILE A 68 -26.34 0.67 16.35
C ILE A 68 -26.75 2.09 15.96
N GLU A 69 -27.52 2.80 16.81
CA GLU A 69 -27.95 4.18 16.60
C GLU A 69 -26.77 5.14 16.69
N GLN A 70 -25.87 4.94 17.65
CA GLN A 70 -24.64 5.73 17.74
C GLN A 70 -23.73 5.51 16.53
N ARG A 71 -23.64 4.27 16.05
CA ARG A 71 -22.90 3.94 14.83
C ARG A 71 -23.54 4.55 13.58
N PHE A 72 -24.86 4.54 13.51
CA PHE A 72 -25.62 5.17 12.43
C PHE A 72 -25.47 6.68 12.44
N LYS A 73 -25.61 7.33 13.60
CA LYS A 73 -25.38 8.77 13.76
C LYS A 73 -23.99 9.15 13.24
N LYS A 74 -22.94 8.40 13.62
CA LYS A 74 -21.59 8.62 13.11
C LYS A 74 -21.46 8.39 11.60
N LEU A 75 -22.22 7.45 11.04
CA LEU A 75 -22.25 7.21 9.60
C LEU A 75 -22.84 8.40 8.86
N ILE A 76 -24.02 8.87 9.27
CA ILE A 76 -24.69 9.99 8.62
C ILE A 76 -23.94 11.29 8.89
N ASP A 77 -23.35 11.52 10.06
CA ASP A 77 -22.54 12.72 10.37
C ASP A 77 -21.23 12.80 9.55
N ASP A 78 -20.90 11.77 8.76
CA ASP A 78 -19.71 11.80 7.89
C ASP A 78 -19.84 12.89 6.81
N PRO A 79 -18.74 13.60 6.48
CA PRO A 79 -18.76 14.67 5.47
C PRO A 79 -19.20 14.24 4.07
N ILE A 80 -19.08 12.94 3.74
CA ILE A 80 -19.58 12.42 2.47
C ILE A 80 -21.07 12.75 2.26
N PHE A 81 -21.85 12.83 3.34
CA PHE A 81 -23.30 13.06 3.32
C PHE A 81 -23.68 14.54 3.48
N ASP A 82 -22.72 15.47 3.55
CA ASP A 82 -22.99 16.92 3.69
C ASP A 82 -23.90 17.43 2.57
N GLY A 83 -23.60 17.07 1.31
CA GLY A 83 -24.41 17.46 0.16
C GLY A 83 -25.84 16.92 0.23
N VAL A 84 -26.01 15.66 0.63
CA VAL A 84 -27.33 15.03 0.82
C VAL A 84 -28.11 15.73 1.93
N ARG A 85 -27.49 15.98 3.08
CA ARG A 85 -28.13 16.69 4.20
C ARG A 85 -28.59 18.09 3.81
N ALA A 86 -27.77 18.81 3.04
CA ALA A 86 -28.10 20.16 2.59
C ALA A 86 -29.28 20.18 1.60
N GLN A 87 -29.40 19.15 0.75
CA GLN A 87 -30.42 19.08 -0.29
C GLN A 87 -31.74 18.46 0.19
N ASN A 88 -31.68 17.36 0.94
CA ASN A 88 -32.85 16.63 1.42
C ASN A 88 -32.56 15.94 2.76
N PRO A 89 -32.68 16.64 3.90
CA PRO A 89 -32.41 16.05 5.21
C PRO A 89 -33.42 14.96 5.61
N THR A 90 -34.64 14.98 5.07
CA THR A 90 -35.65 13.95 5.36
C THR A 90 -35.38 12.61 4.67
N ILE A 91 -34.43 12.54 3.73
CA ILE A 91 -34.11 11.28 3.06
C ILE A 91 -33.58 10.21 4.02
N PHE A 92 -32.95 10.63 5.13
CA PHE A 92 -32.45 9.72 6.16
C PHE A 92 -33.56 8.99 6.92
N ASP A 93 -34.79 9.51 6.92
CA ASP A 93 -35.96 8.87 7.55
C ASP A 93 -36.37 7.58 6.84
N LYS A 94 -35.92 7.40 5.59
CA LYS A 94 -36.11 6.15 4.82
C LYS A 94 -35.13 5.05 5.22
N ILE A 95 -34.14 5.35 6.08
CA ILE A 95 -33.13 4.38 6.49
C ILE A 95 -33.60 3.66 7.75
N HIS A 96 -33.79 2.36 7.62
CA HIS A 96 -34.15 1.47 8.72
C HIS A 96 -32.92 0.71 9.21
N LEU A 97 -32.63 0.84 10.50
CA LEU A 97 -31.50 0.15 11.11
C LEU A 97 -31.90 -1.29 11.45
N VAL A 98 -31.08 -2.24 11.02
CA VAL A 98 -31.24 -3.65 11.39
C VAL A 98 -29.98 -4.08 12.12
N GLU A 99 -30.14 -4.49 13.38
CA GLU A 99 -29.06 -5.13 14.12
C GLU A 99 -28.78 -6.49 13.49
N GLY A 100 -27.56 -6.69 13.02
CA GLY A 100 -27.20 -7.94 12.36
C GLY A 100 -25.71 -8.11 12.19
N ASP A 101 -25.27 -9.37 12.22
CA ASP A 101 -23.90 -9.78 11.94
C ASP A 101 -23.89 -11.03 11.07
N VAL A 102 -23.26 -10.93 9.90
CA VAL A 102 -23.18 -12.04 8.94
C VAL A 102 -22.45 -13.25 9.50
N THR A 103 -21.59 -13.06 10.51
CA THR A 103 -20.85 -14.16 11.16
C THR A 103 -21.67 -14.96 12.17
N LEU A 104 -22.87 -14.50 12.52
CA LEU A 104 -23.73 -15.17 13.49
C LEU A 104 -24.75 -16.10 12.79
N PRO A 105 -25.20 -17.16 13.47
CA PRO A 105 -26.34 -17.95 13.02
C PRO A 105 -27.54 -17.06 12.72
N ASP A 106 -28.23 -17.32 11.60
CA ASP A 106 -29.38 -16.55 11.14
C ASP A 106 -29.14 -15.02 11.13
N LEU A 107 -27.89 -14.61 10.88
CA LEU A 107 -27.44 -13.22 10.78
C LEU A 107 -27.58 -12.42 12.09
N GLY A 108 -27.86 -13.10 13.22
CA GLY A 108 -28.15 -12.46 14.50
C GLY A 108 -29.47 -11.66 14.50
N LEU A 109 -30.37 -11.93 13.55
CA LEU A 109 -31.62 -11.17 13.40
C LEU A 109 -32.65 -11.54 14.48
N LEU A 110 -33.38 -10.53 14.95
CA LEU A 110 -34.63 -10.74 15.65
C LEU A 110 -35.72 -11.16 14.66
N GLN A 111 -36.67 -12.01 15.10
CA GLN A 111 -37.74 -12.50 14.23
C GLN A 111 -38.54 -11.35 13.59
N LYS A 112 -38.86 -10.30 14.36
CA LYS A 112 -39.57 -9.11 13.87
C LYS A 112 -38.83 -8.43 12.70
N ASP A 113 -37.51 -8.37 12.76
CA ASP A 113 -36.69 -7.67 11.76
C ASP A 113 -36.57 -8.57 10.52
N ARG A 114 -36.47 -9.89 10.73
CA ARG A 114 -36.52 -10.88 9.64
C ARG A 114 -37.84 -10.80 8.87
N ASP A 115 -38.97 -10.77 9.56
CA ASP A 115 -40.30 -10.68 8.94
C ASP A 115 -40.43 -9.37 8.16
N MET A 116 -39.99 -8.24 8.74
CA MET A 116 -39.95 -6.95 8.06
C MET A 116 -39.12 -7.01 6.77
N LEU A 117 -37.95 -7.64 6.78
CA LEU A 117 -37.11 -7.79 5.59
C LEU A 117 -37.79 -8.66 4.53
N ILE A 118 -38.37 -9.80 4.93
CA ILE A 118 -39.06 -10.75 4.05
C ILE A 118 -40.18 -10.08 3.25
N GLU A 119 -40.96 -9.20 3.89
CA GLU A 119 -42.09 -8.51 3.25
C GLU A 119 -41.65 -7.32 2.37
N ASN A 120 -40.57 -6.62 2.72
CA ASN A 120 -40.31 -5.29 2.16
C ASN A 120 -39.09 -5.20 1.25
N VAL A 121 -38.21 -6.21 1.20
CA VAL A 121 -36.96 -6.12 0.42
C VAL A 121 -37.12 -6.63 -1.00
N ASN A 122 -36.69 -5.83 -1.97
CA ASN A 122 -36.63 -6.15 -3.39
C ASN A 122 -35.20 -6.32 -3.90
N ILE A 123 -34.27 -5.48 -3.44
CA ILE A 123 -32.89 -5.44 -3.93
C ILE A 123 -31.94 -5.63 -2.75
N VAL A 124 -30.96 -6.51 -2.91
CA VAL A 124 -29.96 -6.80 -1.87
C VAL A 124 -28.57 -6.47 -2.36
N PHE A 125 -27.85 -5.61 -1.62
CA PHE A 125 -26.42 -5.34 -1.81
C PHE A 125 -25.62 -5.98 -0.67
N HIS A 126 -24.96 -7.09 -0.98
CA HIS A 126 -24.04 -7.75 -0.07
C HIS A 126 -22.61 -7.22 -0.27
N VAL A 127 -22.27 -6.16 0.46
CA VAL A 127 -20.95 -5.48 0.40
C VAL A 127 -20.06 -5.83 1.60
N ALA A 128 -20.64 -6.38 2.68
CA ALA A 128 -19.88 -6.77 3.86
C ALA A 128 -18.85 -7.86 3.55
N ALA A 129 -17.59 -7.60 3.90
CA ALA A 129 -16.52 -8.58 3.87
C ALA A 129 -15.40 -8.16 4.83
N THR A 130 -14.62 -9.12 5.26
CA THR A 130 -13.38 -8.89 5.98
C THR A 130 -12.22 -8.85 4.99
N ILE A 131 -11.56 -7.70 4.92
CA ILE A 131 -10.43 -7.41 4.01
C ILE A 131 -9.06 -7.46 4.71
N ASN A 132 -9.02 -7.98 5.95
CA ASN A 132 -7.78 -8.06 6.71
C ASN A 132 -7.00 -9.32 6.32
N PHE A 133 -5.89 -9.15 5.62
CA PHE A 133 -5.04 -10.23 5.11
C PHE A 133 -4.25 -10.98 6.18
N HIS A 134 -4.36 -10.59 7.46
CA HIS A 134 -3.64 -11.19 8.58
C HIS A 134 -4.54 -11.95 9.55
N LEU A 135 -5.83 -12.08 9.25
CA LEU A 135 -6.72 -12.85 10.11
C LEU A 135 -6.57 -14.36 9.85
N PRO A 136 -6.69 -15.18 10.90
CA PRO A 136 -6.75 -16.63 10.78
C PRO A 136 -7.83 -17.09 9.79
N LEU A 137 -7.57 -18.19 9.08
CA LEU A 137 -8.45 -18.70 8.03
C LEU A 137 -9.91 -18.89 8.49
N ASP A 138 -10.14 -19.45 9.67
CA ASP A 138 -11.48 -19.70 10.23
C ASP A 138 -12.30 -18.41 10.39
N MET A 139 -11.68 -17.33 10.87
CA MET A 139 -12.33 -16.04 11.00
C MET A 139 -12.71 -15.45 9.63
N VAL A 140 -11.83 -15.57 8.64
CA VAL A 140 -12.08 -15.04 7.28
C VAL A 140 -13.12 -15.89 6.56
N VAL A 141 -13.09 -17.21 6.69
CA VAL A 141 -14.10 -18.14 6.15
C VAL A 141 -15.47 -17.87 6.76
N ASN A 142 -15.55 -17.70 8.08
CA ASN A 142 -16.81 -17.39 8.74
C ASN A 142 -17.43 -16.07 8.21
N ALA A 143 -16.62 -15.01 8.09
CA ALA A 143 -17.11 -13.72 7.62
C ALA A 143 -17.44 -13.67 6.12
N ASN A 144 -16.56 -14.21 5.27
CA ASN A 144 -16.63 -14.01 3.82
C ASN A 144 -17.38 -15.12 3.10
N VAL A 145 -17.44 -16.33 3.65
CA VAL A 145 -18.00 -17.51 2.97
C VAL A 145 -19.29 -17.94 3.66
N LYS A 146 -19.22 -18.28 4.95
CA LYS A 146 -20.40 -18.67 5.73
C LYS A 146 -21.38 -17.50 5.87
N GLY A 147 -20.88 -16.29 6.11
CA GLY A 147 -21.70 -15.09 6.14
C GLY A 147 -22.41 -14.80 4.82
N THR A 148 -21.74 -15.05 3.68
CA THR A 148 -22.38 -14.97 2.36
C THR A 148 -23.44 -16.06 2.18
N ALA A 149 -23.19 -17.30 2.62
CA ALA A 149 -24.20 -18.36 2.61
C ALA A 149 -25.45 -17.97 3.41
N ASN A 150 -25.29 -17.37 4.58
CA ASN A 150 -26.38 -16.90 5.42
C ASN A 150 -27.22 -15.81 4.73
N ILE A 151 -26.57 -14.87 4.03
CA ILE A 151 -27.28 -13.85 3.25
C ILE A 151 -28.07 -14.47 2.09
N ILE A 152 -27.48 -15.41 1.35
CA ILE A 152 -28.18 -16.11 0.27
C ILE A 152 -29.38 -16.92 0.81
N LYS A 153 -29.25 -17.51 2.01
CA LYS A 153 -30.37 -18.18 2.70
C LYS A 153 -31.51 -17.19 2.99
N LEU A 154 -31.22 -16.01 3.54
CA LEU A 154 -32.23 -14.96 3.74
C LEU A 154 -32.85 -14.53 2.42
N CYS A 155 -32.06 -14.32 1.36
CA CYS A 155 -32.55 -13.90 0.04
C CYS A 155 -33.62 -14.86 -0.52
N LYS A 156 -33.51 -16.17 -0.27
CA LYS A 156 -34.52 -17.16 -0.70
C LYS A 156 -35.85 -17.05 0.02
N GLU A 157 -35.88 -16.42 1.19
CA GLU A 157 -37.10 -16.24 1.98
C GLU A 157 -37.82 -14.92 1.63
N LEU A 158 -37.13 -13.98 0.96
CA LEU A 158 -37.70 -12.69 0.55
C LEU A 158 -38.81 -12.88 -0.49
N LYS A 159 -39.98 -12.29 -0.26
CA LYS A 159 -41.15 -12.47 -1.13
C LYS A 159 -41.05 -11.75 -2.47
N HIS A 160 -40.28 -10.67 -2.53
CA HIS A 160 -40.27 -9.73 -3.65
C HIS A 160 -38.86 -9.42 -4.17
N VAL A 161 -37.89 -10.30 -3.89
CA VAL A 161 -36.51 -10.12 -4.35
C VAL A 161 -36.43 -10.21 -5.88
N ILE A 162 -35.90 -9.17 -6.49
CA ILE A 162 -35.70 -9.08 -7.95
C ILE A 162 -34.21 -9.03 -8.32
N SER A 163 -33.33 -8.66 -7.38
CA SER A 163 -31.90 -8.53 -7.64
C SER A 163 -31.06 -8.70 -6.38
N VAL A 164 -29.99 -9.49 -6.48
CA VAL A 164 -28.98 -9.67 -5.42
C VAL A 164 -27.61 -9.37 -6.01
N VAL A 165 -26.92 -8.38 -5.46
CA VAL A 165 -25.57 -7.99 -5.88
C VAL A 165 -24.56 -8.33 -4.79
N TYR A 166 -23.60 -9.18 -5.12
CA TYR A 166 -22.45 -9.49 -4.27
C TYR A 166 -21.21 -8.74 -4.74
N VAL A 167 -20.52 -8.06 -3.83
CA VAL A 167 -19.23 -7.42 -4.12
C VAL A 167 -18.10 -8.39 -3.77
N SER A 168 -17.48 -8.94 -4.82
CA SER A 168 -16.27 -9.77 -4.75
C SER A 168 -15.02 -8.92 -4.97
N THR A 169 -14.02 -9.44 -5.68
CA THR A 169 -12.81 -8.73 -6.11
C THR A 169 -12.32 -9.31 -7.43
N ALA A 170 -11.72 -8.49 -8.29
CA ALA A 170 -11.06 -8.93 -9.52
C ALA A 170 -9.98 -9.98 -9.24
N TYR A 171 -9.38 -9.92 -8.05
CA TYR A 171 -8.32 -10.81 -7.59
C TYR A 171 -8.84 -12.07 -6.89
N SER A 172 -10.11 -12.47 -7.09
CA SER A 172 -10.62 -13.73 -6.52
C SER A 172 -9.98 -14.94 -7.19
N ASN A 173 -9.43 -14.78 -8.40
CA ASN A 173 -8.76 -15.86 -9.15
C ASN A 173 -7.31 -15.47 -9.50
N PRO A 174 -6.48 -15.08 -8.51
CA PRO A 174 -5.18 -14.46 -8.78
C PRO A 174 -4.17 -15.44 -9.41
N ASN A 175 -4.44 -16.74 -9.29
CA ASN A 175 -3.65 -17.83 -9.85
C ASN A 175 -3.84 -18.04 -11.36
N LEU A 176 -4.76 -17.32 -12.01
CA LEU A 176 -4.98 -17.32 -13.46
C LEU A 176 -4.45 -16.01 -14.06
N SER A 177 -4.07 -16.01 -15.34
CA SER A 177 -3.67 -14.79 -16.07
C SER A 177 -4.87 -14.07 -16.72
N ASP A 178 -5.78 -14.85 -17.29
CA ASP A 178 -6.96 -14.37 -18.01
C ASP A 178 -8.23 -14.67 -17.23
N ILE A 179 -8.92 -13.61 -16.83
CA ILE A 179 -10.09 -13.66 -15.95
C ILE A 179 -11.33 -13.29 -16.75
N GLU A 180 -12.17 -14.30 -16.99
CA GLU A 180 -13.46 -14.17 -17.64
C GLU A 180 -14.56 -13.77 -16.64
N GLU A 181 -15.68 -13.30 -17.17
CA GLU A 181 -16.89 -12.97 -16.41
C GLU A 181 -17.76 -14.21 -16.13
N LYS A 182 -17.15 -15.19 -15.46
CA LYS A 182 -17.79 -16.42 -14.96
C LYS A 182 -17.30 -16.76 -13.56
N VAL A 183 -18.07 -17.55 -12.82
CA VAL A 183 -17.64 -18.11 -11.54
C VAL A 183 -16.65 -19.25 -11.81
N TYR A 184 -15.51 -19.21 -11.12
CA TYR A 184 -14.48 -20.25 -11.20
C TYR A 184 -14.59 -21.17 -9.99
N THR A 185 -14.47 -22.48 -10.22
CA THR A 185 -14.52 -23.49 -9.17
C THR A 185 -13.12 -23.90 -8.72
N THR A 186 -13.01 -24.30 -7.46
CA THR A 186 -11.80 -24.91 -6.90
C THR A 186 -12.01 -26.39 -6.64
N ASN A 187 -10.93 -27.13 -6.40
CA ASN A 187 -11.01 -28.52 -5.93
C ASN A 187 -11.52 -28.66 -4.48
N LEU A 188 -11.74 -27.54 -3.78
CA LEU A 188 -12.29 -27.52 -2.43
C LEU A 188 -13.77 -27.12 -2.48
N ASP A 189 -14.62 -27.96 -1.91
CA ASP A 189 -16.04 -27.64 -1.70
C ASP A 189 -16.18 -26.58 -0.59
N PRO A 190 -16.91 -25.47 -0.83
CA PRO A 190 -17.16 -24.45 0.19
C PRO A 190 -17.71 -25.01 1.51
N SER A 191 -18.63 -25.97 1.45
CA SER A 191 -19.26 -26.56 2.64
C SER A 191 -18.23 -27.33 3.48
N LEU A 192 -17.34 -28.07 2.83
CA LEU A 192 -16.26 -28.80 3.53
C LEU A 192 -15.30 -27.85 4.24
N VAL A 193 -14.93 -26.74 3.60
CA VAL A 193 -14.06 -25.72 4.22
C VAL A 193 -14.74 -25.08 5.42
N ILE A 194 -16.04 -24.76 5.31
CA ILE A 194 -16.84 -24.26 6.43
C ILE A 194 -16.84 -25.28 7.58
N ASP A 195 -17.10 -26.56 7.30
CA ASP A 195 -17.14 -27.63 8.31
C ASP A 195 -15.79 -27.79 9.02
N ILE A 196 -14.67 -27.70 8.30
CA ILE A 196 -13.33 -27.75 8.90
C ILE A 196 -13.12 -26.57 9.85
N CYS A 197 -13.47 -25.36 9.43
CA CYS A 197 -13.34 -24.16 10.26
C CYS A 197 -14.28 -24.20 11.49
N ASP A 198 -15.50 -24.71 11.34
CA ASP A 198 -16.48 -24.81 12.43
C ASP A 198 -16.08 -25.84 13.50
N ARG A 199 -15.31 -26.88 13.15
CA ARG A 199 -14.76 -27.85 14.12
C ARG A 199 -13.70 -27.25 15.05
N GLN A 200 -13.16 -26.07 14.72
CA GLN A 200 -12.14 -25.36 15.50
C GLN A 200 -10.88 -26.18 15.78
N ASP A 201 -10.56 -27.15 14.92
CA ASP A 201 -9.30 -27.87 14.95
C ASP A 201 -8.19 -26.99 14.36
N LYS A 202 -7.40 -26.36 15.25
CA LYS A 202 -6.35 -25.42 14.85
C LYS A 202 -5.25 -26.07 14.02
N GLU A 203 -4.92 -27.33 14.25
CA GLU A 203 -3.86 -28.01 13.50
C GLU A 203 -4.32 -28.21 12.05
N LEU A 204 -5.53 -28.72 11.87
CA LEU A 204 -6.13 -28.91 10.54
C LEU A 204 -6.35 -27.58 9.80
N ILE A 205 -6.80 -26.53 10.50
CA ILE A 205 -7.00 -25.19 9.92
C ILE A 205 -5.66 -24.62 9.43
N ASN A 206 -4.59 -24.73 10.23
CA ASN A 206 -3.26 -24.23 9.84
C ASN A 206 -2.70 -25.01 8.64
N LEU A 207 -2.88 -26.33 8.60
CA LEU A 207 -2.47 -27.16 7.45
C LEU A 207 -3.23 -26.76 6.17
N LEU A 208 -4.53 -26.49 6.29
CA LEU A 208 -5.35 -26.02 5.18
C LEU A 208 -4.90 -24.62 4.72
N GLU A 209 -4.64 -23.71 5.65
CA GLU A 209 -4.15 -22.36 5.37
C GLU A 209 -2.80 -22.40 4.64
N GLU A 210 -1.83 -23.19 5.11
CA GLU A 210 -0.54 -23.36 4.44
C GLU A 210 -0.71 -23.87 3.00
N ARG A 211 -1.64 -24.81 2.78
CA ARG A 211 -1.93 -25.32 1.44
C ARG A 211 -2.58 -24.27 0.54
N ILE A 212 -3.49 -23.45 1.07
CA ILE A 212 -4.13 -22.36 0.34
C ILE A 212 -3.09 -21.31 -0.08
N LEU A 213 -2.20 -20.92 0.83
CA LEU A 213 -1.18 -19.89 0.59
C LEU A 213 -0.09 -20.30 -0.41
N LYS A 214 -0.02 -21.59 -0.80
CA LYS A 214 0.81 -22.04 -1.93
C LYS A 214 0.24 -21.66 -3.29
N THR A 215 -1.08 -21.42 -3.39
CA THR A 215 -1.77 -21.09 -4.65
C THR A 215 -2.30 -19.66 -4.65
N TYR A 216 -2.75 -19.17 -3.50
CA TYR A 216 -3.33 -17.84 -3.34
C TYR A 216 -2.37 -16.91 -2.58
N PRO A 217 -2.27 -15.63 -2.96
CA PRO A 217 -1.37 -14.68 -2.29
C PRO A 217 -1.78 -14.36 -0.85
N ASN A 218 -3.05 -14.57 -0.50
CA ASN A 218 -3.58 -14.38 0.85
C ASN A 218 -4.95 -15.09 1.01
N THR A 219 -5.38 -15.27 2.27
CA THR A 219 -6.66 -15.89 2.61
C THR A 219 -7.87 -15.10 2.11
N TYR A 220 -7.75 -13.77 1.93
CA TYR A 220 -8.84 -12.94 1.40
C TYR A 220 -9.20 -13.29 -0.04
N THR A 221 -8.23 -13.38 -0.94
CA THR A 221 -8.47 -13.74 -2.35
C THR A 221 -9.12 -15.12 -2.49
N PHE A 222 -8.62 -16.10 -1.73
CA PHE A 222 -9.20 -17.44 -1.65
C PHE A 222 -10.65 -17.43 -1.14
N THR A 223 -10.92 -16.75 -0.02
CA THR A 223 -12.28 -16.72 0.54
C THR A 223 -13.27 -15.96 -0.33
N LYS A 224 -12.82 -14.97 -1.10
CA LYS A 224 -13.66 -14.33 -2.13
C LYS A 224 -14.01 -15.29 -3.27
N ASN A 225 -13.06 -16.08 -3.75
CA ASN A 225 -13.38 -17.16 -4.70
C ASN A 225 -14.41 -18.14 -4.11
N LEU A 226 -14.16 -18.60 -2.87
CA LEU A 226 -15.02 -19.59 -2.24
C LEU A 226 -16.44 -19.07 -2.02
N ALA A 227 -16.58 -17.77 -1.69
CA ALA A 227 -17.87 -17.11 -1.59
C ALA A 227 -18.62 -17.03 -2.93
N GLU A 228 -17.91 -16.79 -4.04
CA GLU A 228 -18.54 -16.83 -5.36
C GLU A 228 -19.05 -18.24 -5.73
N GLN A 229 -18.29 -19.29 -5.39
CA GLN A 229 -18.75 -20.67 -5.52
C GLN A 229 -19.96 -20.95 -4.62
N THR A 230 -19.94 -20.49 -3.36
CA THR A 230 -21.09 -20.60 -2.46
C THR A 230 -22.34 -19.95 -3.05
N ILE A 231 -22.21 -18.76 -3.64
CA ILE A 231 -23.31 -18.08 -4.32
C ILE A 231 -23.80 -18.93 -5.49
N SER A 232 -22.91 -19.33 -6.40
CA SER A 232 -23.26 -20.11 -7.58
C SER A 232 -23.97 -21.42 -7.23
N ASN A 233 -23.55 -22.09 -6.15
CA ASN A 233 -24.14 -23.35 -5.71
C ASN A 233 -25.50 -23.16 -5.04
N ASN A 234 -25.72 -22.02 -4.39
CA ASN A 234 -26.89 -21.80 -3.53
C ASN A 234 -27.90 -20.80 -4.09
N SER A 235 -27.63 -20.09 -5.19
CA SER A 235 -28.50 -19.02 -5.68
C SER A 235 -29.57 -19.46 -6.68
N LYS A 236 -29.85 -20.77 -6.82
CA LYS A 236 -30.91 -21.25 -7.71
C LYS A 236 -32.25 -20.58 -7.37
N GLY A 237 -32.89 -19.98 -8.38
CA GLY A 237 -34.14 -19.22 -8.22
C GLY A 237 -33.95 -17.76 -7.82
N LEU A 238 -32.70 -17.26 -7.73
CA LEU A 238 -32.39 -15.86 -7.49
C LEU A 238 -31.69 -15.24 -8.70
N THR A 239 -32.02 -13.99 -8.98
CA THR A 239 -31.30 -13.15 -9.96
C THR A 239 -30.08 -12.54 -9.29
N VAL A 240 -28.88 -13.05 -9.59
CA VAL A 240 -27.65 -12.68 -8.87
C VAL A 240 -26.56 -12.11 -9.77
N ALA A 241 -26.04 -10.95 -9.36
CA ALA A 241 -24.85 -10.33 -9.91
C ALA A 241 -23.67 -10.44 -8.95
N ILE A 242 -22.48 -10.77 -9.47
CA ILE A 242 -21.20 -10.66 -8.76
C ILE A 242 -20.41 -9.53 -9.40
N VAL A 243 -20.12 -8.48 -8.65
CA VAL A 243 -19.25 -7.38 -9.11
C VAL A 243 -17.86 -7.59 -8.52
N ARG A 244 -16.85 -7.65 -9.38
CA ARG A 244 -15.43 -7.87 -9.04
C ARG A 244 -14.63 -6.59 -9.25
N PRO A 245 -14.62 -5.66 -8.28
CA PRO A 245 -13.75 -4.48 -8.36
C PRO A 245 -12.27 -4.88 -8.23
N SER A 246 -11.40 -4.19 -8.96
CA SER A 246 -9.95 -4.23 -8.72
C SER A 246 -9.57 -3.34 -7.51
N ILE A 247 -8.35 -2.79 -7.45
CA ILE A 247 -7.91 -2.01 -6.29
C ILE A 247 -8.70 -0.70 -6.24
N ILE A 248 -9.61 -0.60 -5.28
CA ILE A 248 -10.46 0.59 -5.11
C ILE A 248 -9.65 1.73 -4.49
N CYS A 249 -9.62 2.85 -5.20
CA CYS A 249 -8.91 4.07 -4.83
C CYS A 249 -9.90 5.21 -4.52
N CYS A 250 -9.39 6.44 -4.36
CA CYS A 250 -10.23 7.61 -4.11
C CYS A 250 -11.23 7.85 -5.25
N SER A 251 -12.27 8.62 -4.98
CA SER A 251 -13.24 8.99 -6.01
C SER A 251 -12.60 9.83 -7.11
N LEU A 252 -13.10 9.64 -8.32
CA LEU A 252 -12.71 10.44 -9.48
C LEU A 252 -13.43 11.80 -9.45
N LYS A 253 -14.74 11.79 -9.17
CA LYS A 253 -15.63 12.95 -9.22
C LYS A 253 -16.58 13.02 -8.04
N GLU A 254 -17.27 11.93 -7.72
CA GLU A 254 -18.39 11.95 -6.77
C GLU A 254 -18.08 11.24 -5.45
N PRO A 255 -18.65 11.68 -4.32
CA PRO A 255 -19.39 12.93 -4.13
C PRO A 255 -18.49 14.17 -4.14
N TYR A 256 -17.19 13.97 -3.89
CA TYR A 256 -16.15 14.98 -4.06
C TYR A 256 -14.94 14.32 -4.72
N PRO A 257 -14.20 14.98 -5.62
CA PRO A 257 -12.96 14.41 -6.17
C PRO A 257 -11.93 14.11 -5.08
N GLY A 258 -11.29 12.95 -5.14
CA GLY A 258 -10.27 12.56 -4.16
C GLY A 258 -10.82 12.10 -2.81
N TRP A 259 -12.15 11.90 -2.67
CA TRP A 259 -12.73 11.37 -1.43
C TRP A 259 -12.22 9.96 -1.13
N LEU A 260 -11.78 9.76 0.11
CA LEU A 260 -11.37 8.47 0.68
C LEU A 260 -11.52 8.49 2.20
N VAL A 261 -11.60 7.31 2.83
CA VAL A 261 -11.91 7.19 4.27
C VAL A 261 -10.75 6.75 5.15
N SER A 262 -9.65 6.22 4.58
CA SER A 262 -8.54 5.70 5.37
C SER A 262 -7.22 5.62 4.62
N PHE A 263 -6.13 5.46 5.37
CA PHE A 263 -4.78 5.15 4.88
C PHE A 263 -4.54 3.64 4.62
N ALA A 264 -5.59 2.80 4.60
CA ALA A 264 -5.44 1.39 4.27
C ALA A 264 -5.06 1.20 2.78
N GLY A 265 -4.32 0.14 2.49
CA GLY A 265 -3.95 -0.21 1.11
C GLY A 265 -3.13 0.87 0.39
N GLN A 266 -3.52 1.20 -0.83
CA GLN A 266 -2.78 2.10 -1.74
C GLN A 266 -2.61 3.51 -1.16
N SER A 267 -3.64 4.06 -0.49
CA SER A 267 -3.60 5.38 0.14
C SER A 267 -2.42 5.52 1.13
N GLY A 268 -2.13 4.45 1.88
CA GLY A 268 -1.02 4.43 2.83
C GLY A 268 0.35 4.40 2.16
N ILE A 269 0.48 3.70 1.02
CA ILE A 269 1.71 3.69 0.21
C ILE A 269 1.98 5.10 -0.32
N PHE A 270 0.98 5.71 -0.96
CA PHE A 270 1.05 7.06 -1.49
C PHE A 270 1.34 8.12 -0.42
N MET A 271 0.71 8.04 0.75
CA MET A 271 1.02 8.92 1.88
C MET A 271 2.49 8.80 2.32
N ASN A 272 3.06 7.60 2.37
CA ASN A 272 4.47 7.42 2.76
C ASN A 272 5.45 7.89 1.68
N ILE A 273 5.09 7.74 0.39
CA ILE A 273 5.87 8.27 -0.73
C ILE A 273 5.89 9.80 -0.67
N GLY A 274 4.72 10.43 -0.53
CA GLY A 274 4.63 11.88 -0.55
C GLY A 274 5.16 12.55 0.72
N ASN A 275 5.24 11.85 1.86
CA ASN A 275 5.98 12.33 3.04
C ASN A 275 7.50 12.10 2.94
N GLY A 276 7.96 11.44 1.87
CA GLY A 276 9.37 11.13 1.60
C GLY A 276 9.95 9.98 2.42
N ILE A 277 9.14 9.26 3.20
CA ILE A 277 9.56 8.13 4.03
C ILE A 277 9.83 6.90 3.18
N ALA A 278 8.94 6.62 2.24
CA ALA A 278 9.08 5.50 1.32
C ALA A 278 9.98 5.90 0.15
N LYS A 279 11.15 5.28 0.05
CA LYS A 279 12.14 5.53 -1.01
C LYS A 279 12.13 4.48 -2.11
N VAL A 280 11.60 3.31 -1.83
CA VAL A 280 11.65 2.15 -2.72
C VAL A 280 10.37 1.36 -2.57
N LEU A 281 9.73 1.00 -3.68
CA LEU A 281 8.54 0.15 -3.72
C LEU A 281 8.88 -1.20 -4.37
N LEU A 282 8.52 -2.31 -3.71
CA LEU A 282 8.67 -3.64 -4.29
C LEU A 282 7.59 -3.86 -5.36
N GLY A 283 8.02 -4.15 -6.59
CA GLY A 283 7.14 -4.39 -7.73
C GLY A 283 7.87 -4.32 -9.07
N LYS A 284 7.15 -4.58 -10.16
CA LYS A 284 7.67 -4.43 -11.52
C LYS A 284 7.10 -3.14 -12.12
N ALA A 285 7.98 -2.25 -12.59
CA ALA A 285 7.58 -0.94 -13.07
C ALA A 285 6.72 -0.99 -14.34
N ASP A 286 6.89 -2.05 -15.14
CA ASP A 286 6.26 -2.25 -16.45
C ASP A 286 4.92 -2.99 -16.39
N VAL A 287 4.55 -3.56 -15.24
CA VAL A 287 3.27 -4.25 -15.00
C VAL A 287 2.12 -3.25 -14.97
N ILE A 288 0.99 -3.60 -15.61
CA ILE A 288 -0.25 -2.85 -15.52
C ILE A 288 -0.83 -2.96 -14.11
N SER A 289 -1.06 -1.83 -13.45
CA SER A 289 -1.65 -1.76 -12.13
C SER A 289 -3.14 -1.45 -12.23
N ASP A 290 -3.98 -2.46 -11.94
CA ASP A 290 -5.43 -2.33 -12.05
C ASP A 290 -6.05 -1.63 -10.82
N VAL A 291 -6.25 -0.32 -10.94
CA VAL A 291 -6.81 0.56 -9.91
C VAL A 291 -8.07 1.27 -10.40
N VAL A 292 -9.14 1.28 -9.61
CA VAL A 292 -10.43 1.88 -10.00
C VAL A 292 -10.91 2.92 -9.00
N PRO A 293 -11.51 4.04 -9.45
CA PRO A 293 -12.16 5.00 -8.56
C PRO A 293 -13.38 4.41 -7.85
N ILE A 294 -13.62 4.80 -6.60
CA ILE A 294 -14.77 4.27 -5.83
C ILE A 294 -16.13 4.64 -6.41
N ASP A 295 -16.29 5.84 -6.97
CA ASP A 295 -17.53 6.30 -7.58
C ASP A 295 -17.88 5.49 -8.84
N TYR A 296 -16.88 5.15 -9.66
CA TYR A 296 -17.05 4.19 -10.74
C TYR A 296 -17.52 2.81 -10.25
N VAL A 297 -16.92 2.30 -9.16
CA VAL A 297 -17.32 1.01 -8.57
C VAL A 297 -18.76 1.06 -8.08
N VAL A 298 -19.17 2.15 -7.42
CA VAL A 298 -20.54 2.36 -6.93
C VAL A 298 -21.53 2.38 -8.08
N ASP A 299 -21.23 3.13 -9.15
CA ASP A 299 -22.08 3.21 -10.33
C ASP A 299 -22.23 1.85 -11.02
N VAL A 300 -21.14 1.07 -11.12
CA VAL A 300 -21.19 -0.32 -11.64
C VAL A 300 -22.03 -1.22 -10.74
N ILE A 301 -21.92 -1.12 -9.41
CA ILE A 301 -22.73 -1.92 -8.47
C ILE A 301 -24.23 -1.62 -8.65
N MET A 302 -24.59 -0.35 -8.77
CA MET A 302 -25.98 0.07 -8.99
C MET A 302 -26.49 -0.44 -10.33
N CYS A 303 -25.76 -0.18 -11.41
CA CYS A 303 -26.18 -0.59 -12.75
C CYS A 303 -26.22 -2.11 -12.89
N ALA A 304 -25.34 -2.86 -12.23
CA ALA A 304 -25.36 -4.32 -12.22
C ALA A 304 -26.63 -4.88 -11.56
N ALA A 305 -27.17 -4.20 -10.55
CA ALA A 305 -28.41 -4.59 -9.89
C ALA A 305 -29.59 -4.56 -10.87
N TRP A 306 -29.65 -3.56 -11.74
CA TRP A 306 -30.63 -3.47 -12.81
C TRP A 306 -30.32 -4.45 -13.94
N HIS A 307 -29.09 -4.44 -14.45
CA HIS A 307 -28.70 -5.17 -15.65
C HIS A 307 -28.92 -6.67 -15.54
N VAL A 308 -28.68 -7.25 -14.35
CA VAL A 308 -28.89 -8.68 -14.11
C VAL A 308 -30.37 -9.09 -14.27
N THR A 309 -31.32 -8.19 -14.04
CA THR A 309 -32.76 -8.47 -14.20
C THR A 309 -33.17 -8.70 -15.66
N LEU A 310 -32.34 -8.28 -16.61
CA LEU A 310 -32.55 -8.55 -18.04
C LEU A 310 -32.23 -10.01 -18.42
N HIS A 311 -31.52 -10.74 -17.56
CA HIS A 311 -30.99 -12.07 -17.82
C HIS A 311 -31.51 -13.09 -16.81
N ILE A 312 -32.78 -13.47 -16.97
CA ILE A 312 -33.48 -14.42 -16.09
C ILE A 312 -33.22 -15.86 -16.54
N ASP A 313 -31.95 -16.21 -16.77
CA ASP A 313 -31.54 -17.56 -17.18
C ASP A 313 -31.03 -18.41 -16.01
N ASN A 314 -31.31 -17.97 -14.76
CA ASN A 314 -30.85 -18.58 -13.51
C ASN A 314 -29.32 -18.68 -13.37
N ARG A 315 -28.55 -18.00 -14.21
CA ARG A 315 -27.08 -17.97 -14.11
C ARG A 315 -26.62 -16.73 -13.37
N VAL A 316 -25.61 -16.92 -12.53
CA VAL A 316 -24.93 -15.80 -11.88
C VAL A 316 -24.18 -14.99 -12.93
N LYS A 317 -24.50 -13.70 -13.04
CA LYS A 317 -23.77 -12.77 -13.92
C LYS A 317 -22.60 -12.17 -13.18
N VAL A 318 -21.42 -12.19 -13.80
CA VAL A 318 -20.20 -11.63 -13.20
C VAL A 318 -19.78 -10.38 -13.97
N TYR A 319 -19.33 -9.36 -13.25
CA TYR A 319 -18.92 -8.07 -13.81
C TYR A 319 -17.51 -7.74 -13.32
N ASN A 320 -16.52 -7.78 -14.22
CA ASN A 320 -15.15 -7.42 -13.87
C ASN A 320 -15.00 -5.89 -13.90
N CYS A 321 -15.03 -5.28 -12.71
CA CYS A 321 -15.00 -3.83 -12.52
C CYS A 321 -13.54 -3.36 -12.38
N THR A 322 -12.86 -3.22 -13.53
CA THR A 322 -11.41 -2.94 -13.59
C THR A 322 -11.08 -1.65 -14.31
N SER A 323 -9.80 -1.32 -14.47
CA SER A 323 -9.30 -0.17 -15.23
C SER A 323 -8.79 -0.54 -16.62
N SER A 324 -9.02 -1.77 -17.07
CA SER A 324 -8.50 -2.30 -18.34
C SER A 324 -8.88 -1.49 -19.58
N ALA A 325 -9.94 -0.67 -19.52
CA ALA A 325 -10.31 0.27 -20.59
C ALA A 325 -9.33 1.45 -20.74
N ARG A 326 -8.57 1.76 -19.69
CA ARG A 326 -7.57 2.83 -19.63
C ARG A 326 -6.38 2.40 -18.76
N PRO A 327 -5.56 1.44 -19.19
CA PRO A 327 -4.50 0.86 -18.36
C PRO A 327 -3.41 1.89 -18.03
N ILE A 328 -2.72 1.67 -16.91
CA ILE A 328 -1.54 2.44 -16.47
C ILE A 328 -0.52 1.50 -15.83
N LYS A 329 0.77 1.77 -16.06
CA LYS A 329 1.87 1.00 -15.48
C LYS A 329 2.18 1.44 -14.05
N LEU A 330 2.65 0.52 -13.21
CA LEU A 330 3.02 0.81 -11.83
C LEU A 330 4.09 1.90 -11.73
N GLY A 331 5.11 1.86 -12.60
CA GLY A 331 6.15 2.90 -12.65
C GLY A 331 5.58 4.29 -12.94
N GLU A 332 4.68 4.39 -13.92
CA GLU A 332 4.02 5.65 -14.28
C GLU A 332 3.18 6.22 -13.12
N ILE A 333 2.45 5.37 -12.39
CA ILE A 333 1.72 5.79 -11.18
C ILE A 333 2.69 6.41 -10.17
N VAL A 334 3.81 5.74 -9.89
CA VAL A 334 4.78 6.20 -8.89
C VAL A 334 5.43 7.51 -9.32
N ASP A 335 5.84 7.63 -10.59
CA ASP A 335 6.48 8.82 -11.13
C ASP A 335 5.55 10.04 -11.07
N ILE A 336 4.31 9.89 -11.55
CA ILE A 336 3.30 10.95 -11.49
C ILE A 336 3.03 11.34 -10.03
N PHE A 337 2.86 10.37 -9.14
CA PHE A 337 2.56 10.65 -7.74
C PHE A 337 3.71 11.36 -7.01
N VAL A 338 4.96 10.98 -7.30
CA VAL A 338 6.17 11.67 -6.80
C VAL A 338 6.23 13.10 -7.33
N GLU A 339 5.94 13.32 -8.61
CA GLU A 339 5.88 14.65 -9.21
C GLU A 339 4.81 15.52 -8.52
N CYS A 340 3.58 15.02 -8.38
CA CYS A 340 2.51 15.69 -7.67
C CYS A 340 2.89 16.01 -6.23
N SER A 341 3.56 15.09 -5.53
CA SER A 341 3.99 15.27 -4.13
C SER A 341 5.04 16.37 -3.97
N ARG A 342 5.87 16.62 -4.99
CA ARG A 342 6.85 17.71 -4.99
C ARG A 342 6.20 19.06 -5.26
N GLN A 343 5.17 19.10 -6.10
CA GLN A 343 4.43 20.32 -6.42
C GLN A 343 3.45 20.71 -5.31
N ILE A 344 2.81 19.72 -4.68
CA ILE A 344 1.76 19.91 -3.66
C ILE A 344 2.16 19.14 -2.39
N PRO A 345 3.17 19.61 -1.65
CA PRO A 345 3.70 18.86 -0.53
C PRO A 345 2.74 18.76 0.65
N MET A 346 2.88 17.67 1.42
CA MET A 346 2.16 17.48 2.68
C MET A 346 2.77 18.34 3.79
N LYS A 347 1.95 18.76 4.76
CA LYS A 347 2.39 19.65 5.85
C LYS A 347 3.54 19.07 6.67
N ASN A 348 3.52 17.75 6.87
CA ASN A 348 4.49 17.00 7.67
C ASN A 348 5.45 16.17 6.80
N THR A 349 5.80 16.67 5.62
CA THR A 349 6.82 16.05 4.75
C THR A 349 8.15 15.97 5.50
N LEU A 350 8.64 14.75 5.74
CA LEU A 350 9.88 14.50 6.49
C LEU A 350 11.11 14.58 5.58
N TRP A 351 11.01 14.01 4.38
CA TRP A 351 12.08 14.02 3.39
C TRP A 351 11.55 14.44 2.03
N TYR A 352 12.45 14.84 1.14
CA TYR A 352 12.10 15.14 -0.23
C TYR A 352 11.44 13.92 -0.90
N PRO A 353 10.23 14.06 -1.50
CA PRO A 353 9.54 12.93 -2.10
C PRO A 353 10.33 12.31 -3.26
N SER A 354 10.53 11.01 -3.19
CA SER A 354 11.22 10.19 -4.19
C SER A 354 10.86 8.73 -3.93
N CYS A 355 10.54 7.96 -4.96
CA CYS A 355 10.31 6.53 -4.82
C CYS A 355 10.68 5.83 -6.12
N THR A 356 11.35 4.69 -6.02
CA THR A 356 11.74 3.86 -7.16
C THR A 356 11.13 2.48 -7.05
N VAL A 357 10.60 1.97 -8.15
CA VAL A 357 10.03 0.61 -8.22
C VAL A 357 11.17 -0.39 -8.49
N VAL A 358 11.28 -1.43 -7.65
CA VAL A 358 12.33 -2.44 -7.74
C VAL A 358 11.71 -3.83 -7.75
N ALA A 359 12.04 -4.61 -8.78
CA ALA A 359 11.49 -5.96 -8.96
C ALA A 359 12.18 -7.02 -8.11
N ASN A 360 13.49 -6.87 -7.86
CA ASN A 360 14.26 -7.85 -7.09
C ASN A 360 14.09 -7.61 -5.58
N LYS A 361 13.57 -8.61 -4.87
CA LYS A 361 13.31 -8.53 -3.43
C LYS A 361 14.57 -8.24 -2.60
N TYR A 362 15.72 -8.82 -2.94
CA TYR A 362 16.97 -8.59 -2.19
C TYR A 362 17.48 -7.16 -2.38
N VAL A 363 17.40 -6.63 -3.61
CA VAL A 363 17.74 -5.24 -3.90
C VAL A 363 16.78 -4.30 -3.16
N TYR A 364 15.48 -4.60 -3.19
CA TYR A 364 14.49 -3.87 -2.41
C TYR A 364 14.82 -3.88 -0.92
N ASP A 365 15.09 -5.04 -0.32
CA ASP A 365 15.36 -5.15 1.12
C ASP A 365 16.61 -4.34 1.49
N ALA A 366 17.69 -4.42 0.71
CA ALA A 366 18.92 -3.64 0.92
C ALA A 366 18.68 -2.12 0.81
N LEU A 367 18.03 -1.66 -0.27
CA LEU A 367 17.75 -0.24 -0.48
C LEU A 367 16.75 0.30 0.53
N ASN A 368 15.74 -0.49 0.92
CA ASN A 368 14.76 -0.08 1.92
C ASN A 368 15.39 0.06 3.31
N ILE A 369 16.30 -0.85 3.68
CA ILE A 369 17.08 -0.72 4.92
C ILE A 369 17.89 0.58 4.88
N LEU A 370 18.64 0.81 3.80
CA LEU A 370 19.54 1.95 3.67
C LEU A 370 18.80 3.31 3.59
N LEU A 371 17.75 3.38 2.79
CA LEU A 371 17.11 4.64 2.40
C LEU A 371 15.85 4.97 3.21
N SER A 372 15.20 3.97 3.80
CA SER A 372 13.95 4.17 4.56
C SER A 372 14.10 3.83 6.05
N VAL A 373 14.70 2.69 6.40
CA VAL A 373 14.73 2.19 7.80
C VAL A 373 15.82 2.86 8.63
N LEU A 374 17.08 2.89 8.16
CA LEU A 374 18.18 3.52 8.89
C LEU A 374 17.93 5.02 9.14
N PRO A 375 17.47 5.83 8.15
CA PRO A 375 17.13 7.23 8.41
C PRO A 375 15.98 7.39 9.40
N ALA A 376 14.95 6.54 9.32
CA ALA A 376 13.84 6.57 10.27
C ALA A 376 14.31 6.25 11.71
N PHE A 377 15.23 5.30 11.87
CA PHE A 377 15.81 4.96 13.17
C PHE A 377 16.62 6.12 13.74
N ALA A 378 17.47 6.76 12.91
CA ALA A 378 18.25 7.92 13.32
C ALA A 378 17.36 9.11 13.74
N VAL A 379 16.28 9.38 13.00
CA VAL A 379 15.30 10.42 13.36
C VAL A 379 14.65 10.13 14.69
N ASP A 380 14.24 8.89 14.95
CA ASP A 380 13.60 8.54 16.21
C ASP A 380 14.56 8.62 17.41
N ILE A 381 15.85 8.32 17.23
CA ILE A 381 16.87 8.57 18.25
C ILE A 381 16.96 10.07 18.53
N PHE A 382 17.08 10.89 17.49
CA PHE A 382 17.17 12.34 17.64
C PHE A 382 15.95 12.94 18.34
N LEU A 383 14.74 12.53 17.93
CA LEU A 383 13.50 12.95 18.58
C LEU A 383 13.49 12.56 20.06
N ARG A 384 13.92 11.34 20.42
CA ARG A 384 14.02 10.92 21.83
C ARG A 384 15.01 11.77 22.63
N LEU A 385 16.17 12.09 22.05
CA LEU A 385 17.18 12.95 22.69
C LEU A 385 16.64 14.37 22.94
N GLN A 386 15.68 14.83 22.13
CA GLN A 386 14.99 16.11 22.32
C GLN A 386 13.74 16.02 23.22
N GLY A 387 13.47 14.86 23.84
CA GLY A 387 12.25 14.64 24.63
C GLY A 387 10.97 14.47 23.79
N GLY A 388 11.11 14.39 22.47
CA GLY A 388 10.03 14.13 21.52
C GLY A 388 9.65 12.64 21.45
N LYS A 389 8.46 12.37 20.90
CA LYS A 389 7.97 11.00 20.69
C LYS A 389 8.52 10.42 19.38
N PRO A 390 9.07 9.20 19.38
CA PRO A 390 9.50 8.53 18.15
C PRO A 390 8.29 8.23 17.26
N MET A 391 8.40 8.49 15.96
CA MET A 391 7.33 8.31 14.98
C MET A 391 7.79 7.71 13.65
N ALA A 392 9.02 7.97 13.21
CA ALA A 392 9.48 7.61 11.88
C ALA A 392 9.60 6.09 11.71
N MET A 393 10.05 5.35 12.73
CA MET A 393 10.10 3.88 12.66
C MET A 393 8.72 3.25 12.63
N ASN A 394 7.74 3.86 13.30
CA ASN A 394 6.36 3.36 13.25
C ASN A 394 5.77 3.53 11.85
N MET A 395 6.05 4.66 11.19
CA MET A 395 5.65 4.89 9.80
C MET A 395 6.36 3.94 8.82
N SER A 396 7.67 3.73 8.98
CA SER A 396 8.44 2.77 8.17
C SER A 396 7.93 1.32 8.34
N LYS A 397 7.65 0.89 9.57
CA LYS A 397 7.03 -0.42 9.85
C LYS A 397 5.65 -0.54 9.21
N PHE A 398 4.84 0.51 9.29
CA PHE A 398 3.53 0.55 8.66
C PHE A 398 3.63 0.44 7.13
N TYR A 399 4.55 1.19 6.51
CA TYR A 399 4.84 1.11 5.09
C TYR A 399 5.26 -0.30 4.66
N ASN A 400 6.21 -0.91 5.37
CA ASN A 400 6.70 -2.26 5.06
C ASN A 400 5.59 -3.32 5.12
N LYS A 401 4.63 -3.19 6.05
CA LYS A 401 3.44 -4.06 6.08
C LYS A 401 2.60 -3.91 4.81
N LEU A 402 2.36 -2.68 4.35
CA LEU A 402 1.59 -2.42 3.12
C LEU A 402 2.30 -2.96 1.88
N VAL A 403 3.62 -2.73 1.74
CA VAL A 403 4.38 -3.22 0.59
C VAL A 403 4.40 -4.75 0.56
N THR A 404 4.56 -5.40 1.72
CA THR A 404 4.51 -6.87 1.79
C THR A 404 3.13 -7.39 1.36
N ALA A 405 2.06 -6.77 1.85
CA ALA A 405 0.69 -7.13 1.51
C ALA A 405 0.32 -6.92 0.01
N THR A 406 1.00 -5.97 -0.66
CA THR A 406 0.70 -5.58 -2.05
C THR A 406 1.71 -6.12 -3.06
N GLY A 407 2.87 -6.62 -2.62
CA GLY A 407 3.99 -6.98 -3.48
C GLY A 407 3.64 -8.02 -4.56
N TYR A 408 2.74 -8.97 -4.26
CA TYR A 408 2.24 -9.91 -5.25
C TYR A 408 1.47 -9.21 -6.38
N PHE A 409 0.58 -8.27 -6.04
CA PHE A 409 -0.20 -7.52 -7.03
C PHE A 409 0.64 -6.50 -7.80
N ASN A 410 1.70 -5.97 -7.18
CA ASN A 410 2.64 -5.06 -7.83
C ASN A 410 3.62 -5.76 -8.79
N SER A 411 3.64 -7.10 -8.81
CA SER A 411 4.63 -7.89 -9.57
C SER A 411 4.00 -8.81 -10.63
N ASN A 412 2.67 -8.85 -10.70
CA ASN A 412 1.90 -9.71 -11.59
C ASN A 412 0.82 -8.89 -12.29
N GLU A 413 0.45 -9.33 -13.49
CA GLU A 413 -0.53 -8.68 -14.36
C GLU A 413 -1.65 -9.66 -14.70
N TRP A 414 -2.85 -9.13 -14.91
CA TRP A 414 -4.03 -9.89 -15.27
C TRP A 414 -4.76 -9.23 -16.43
N SER A 415 -5.36 -10.07 -17.27
CA SER A 415 -6.23 -9.68 -18.37
C SER A 415 -7.67 -9.96 -17.96
N PHE A 416 -8.49 -8.90 -17.82
CA PHE A 416 -9.88 -9.02 -17.39
C PHE A 416 -10.83 -8.84 -18.58
N LYS A 417 -11.64 -9.86 -18.88
CA LYS A 417 -12.76 -9.74 -19.84
C LYS A 417 -13.89 -8.94 -19.21
N ARG A 418 -14.61 -8.17 -20.02
CA ARG A 418 -15.57 -7.14 -19.57
C ARG A 418 -16.83 -7.07 -20.45
N ASP A 419 -17.23 -8.20 -21.01
CA ASP A 419 -18.30 -8.27 -22.01
C ASP A 419 -19.67 -7.85 -21.41
N ASN A 420 -19.98 -8.31 -20.20
CA ASN A 420 -21.18 -7.91 -19.45
C ASN A 420 -21.12 -6.43 -19.03
N ILE A 421 -19.94 -5.90 -18.67
CA ILE A 421 -19.77 -4.45 -18.43
C ILE A 421 -20.03 -3.65 -19.71
N ALA A 422 -19.48 -4.08 -20.85
CA ALA A 422 -19.68 -3.41 -22.14
C ALA A 422 -21.16 -3.44 -22.58
N ASP A 423 -21.82 -4.59 -22.46
CA ASP A 423 -23.26 -4.73 -22.72
C ASP A 423 -24.09 -3.82 -21.81
N MET A 424 -23.78 -3.79 -20.51
CA MET A 424 -24.43 -2.89 -19.55
C MET A 424 -24.24 -1.42 -19.93
N ILE A 425 -23.02 -0.99 -20.27
CA ILE A 425 -22.74 0.39 -20.70
C ILE A 425 -23.60 0.75 -21.91
N ASN A 426 -23.68 -0.13 -22.91
CA ASN A 426 -24.42 0.14 -24.14
C ASN A 426 -25.92 0.33 -23.89
N LYS A 427 -26.50 -0.41 -22.96
CA LYS A 427 -27.91 -0.27 -22.59
C LYS A 427 -28.17 0.92 -21.67
N VAL A 428 -27.31 1.16 -20.67
CA VAL A 428 -27.47 2.32 -19.76
C VAL A 428 -27.31 3.64 -20.52
N LYS A 429 -26.51 3.69 -21.60
CA LYS A 429 -26.41 4.87 -22.47
C LYS A 429 -27.74 5.28 -23.11
N THR A 430 -28.73 4.39 -23.21
CA THR A 430 -30.04 4.73 -23.76
C THR A 430 -31.00 5.30 -22.71
N PHE A 431 -30.62 5.29 -21.44
CA PHE A 431 -31.45 5.79 -20.34
C PHE A 431 -31.44 7.32 -20.27
N GLU A 432 -32.56 7.89 -19.82
CA GLU A 432 -32.71 9.35 -19.63
C GLU A 432 -31.70 9.90 -18.61
N ASP A 433 -31.41 9.13 -17.56
CA ASP A 433 -30.45 9.46 -16.50
C ASP A 433 -29.11 8.72 -16.66
N GLY A 434 -28.85 8.09 -17.81
CA GLY A 434 -27.63 7.32 -18.06
C GLY A 434 -26.33 8.13 -17.92
N ASN A 435 -26.41 9.46 -18.11
CA ASN A 435 -25.28 10.38 -17.92
C ASN A 435 -24.94 10.65 -16.44
N LEU A 436 -25.81 10.28 -15.50
CA LEU A 436 -25.58 10.44 -14.06
C LEU A 436 -24.70 9.34 -13.47
N VAL A 437 -24.42 8.29 -14.24
CA VAL A 437 -23.51 7.20 -13.86
C VAL A 437 -22.26 7.22 -14.73
N LYS A 438 -21.10 6.99 -14.11
CA LYS A 438 -19.81 6.89 -14.79
C LYS A 438 -19.44 5.41 -14.91
N LEU A 439 -19.75 4.82 -16.07
CA LEU A 439 -19.46 3.41 -16.37
C LEU A 439 -18.29 3.21 -17.34
N ASP A 440 -17.67 4.29 -17.83
CA ASP A 440 -16.52 4.23 -18.73
C ASP A 440 -15.36 5.09 -18.24
N LEU A 441 -14.17 4.48 -18.17
CA LEU A 441 -12.92 5.09 -17.73
C LEU A 441 -11.99 5.49 -18.88
N GLN A 442 -12.37 5.27 -20.15
CA GLN A 442 -11.51 5.58 -21.31
C GLN A 442 -10.98 7.01 -21.29
N ASP A 443 -11.83 7.99 -20.95
CA ASP A 443 -11.47 9.42 -20.93
C ASP A 443 -10.77 9.86 -19.62
N MET A 444 -10.36 8.93 -18.76
CA MET A 444 -9.73 9.28 -17.49
C MET A 444 -8.31 9.82 -17.69
N ASP A 445 -8.06 10.99 -17.12
CA ASP A 445 -6.73 11.59 -17.01
C ASP A 445 -6.06 11.13 -15.71
N TRP A 446 -5.09 10.22 -15.84
CA TRP A 446 -4.32 9.67 -14.73
C TRP A 446 -3.54 10.73 -13.94
N LYS A 447 -3.00 11.76 -14.58
CA LYS A 447 -2.26 12.82 -13.90
C LYS A 447 -3.18 13.63 -13.01
N LYS A 448 -4.32 14.06 -13.57
CA LYS A 448 -5.33 14.78 -12.81
C LYS A 448 -5.91 13.93 -11.67
N TYR A 449 -6.17 12.65 -11.93
CA TYR A 449 -6.68 11.73 -10.93
C TYR A 449 -5.71 11.55 -9.76
N LEU A 450 -4.42 11.29 -10.03
CA LEU A 450 -3.41 11.11 -8.98
C LEU A 450 -3.11 12.41 -8.21
N ALA A 451 -3.19 13.57 -8.86
CA ALA A 451 -3.13 14.86 -8.18
C ALA A 451 -4.30 15.07 -7.22
N ASN A 452 -5.53 14.74 -7.65
CA ASN A 452 -6.71 14.77 -6.79
C ASN A 452 -6.62 13.74 -5.66
N TYR A 453 -6.01 12.58 -5.89
CA TYR A 453 -5.75 11.59 -4.85
C TYR A 453 -4.84 12.17 -3.76
N LEU A 454 -3.71 12.79 -4.15
CA LEU A 454 -2.83 13.46 -3.18
C LEU A 454 -3.56 14.55 -2.39
N ALA A 455 -4.34 15.40 -3.06
CA ALA A 455 -5.17 16.41 -2.39
C ALA A 455 -6.18 15.77 -1.42
N GLY A 456 -6.81 14.68 -1.85
CA GLY A 456 -7.73 13.88 -1.04
C GLY A 456 -7.08 13.30 0.21
N ILE A 457 -5.86 12.75 0.11
CA ILE A 457 -5.09 12.27 1.26
C ILE A 457 -4.87 13.40 2.27
N LYS A 458 -4.50 14.59 1.79
CA LYS A 458 -4.29 15.76 2.65
C LYS A 458 -5.57 16.16 3.39
N ILE A 459 -6.68 16.27 2.67
CA ILE A 459 -7.95 16.77 3.20
C ILE A 459 -8.64 15.72 4.08
N PHE A 460 -8.91 14.54 3.53
CA PHE A 460 -9.80 13.55 4.16
C PHE A 460 -9.08 12.61 5.13
N VAL A 461 -7.79 12.32 4.91
CA VAL A 461 -7.02 11.40 5.76
C VAL A 461 -6.19 12.15 6.79
N LEU A 462 -5.39 13.12 6.34
CA LEU A 462 -4.50 13.89 7.21
C LEU A 462 -5.20 15.06 7.90
N LYS A 463 -6.41 15.43 7.46
CA LYS A 463 -7.19 16.56 8.00
C LYS A 463 -6.40 17.88 7.96
N GLU A 464 -5.62 18.08 6.90
CA GLU A 464 -4.90 19.33 6.67
C GLU A 464 -5.85 20.43 6.19
N ASP A 465 -5.66 21.64 6.69
CA ASP A 465 -6.40 22.81 6.21
C ASP A 465 -5.94 23.20 4.81
N SER A 466 -6.90 23.38 3.91
CA SER A 466 -6.75 23.85 2.52
C SER A 466 -5.85 25.09 2.38
N GLN A 467 -5.78 25.95 3.40
CA GLN A 467 -5.00 27.19 3.38
C GLN A 467 -3.50 27.02 3.69
N SER A 468 -3.07 25.83 4.18
CA SER A 468 -1.71 25.61 4.68
C SER A 468 -0.64 25.30 3.60
N ILE A 469 -1.00 25.35 2.33
CA ILE A 469 -0.16 24.94 1.17
C ILE A 469 1.12 25.80 1.05
N ASN A 470 1.06 27.08 1.43
CA ASN A 470 2.20 28.01 1.26
C ASN A 470 3.38 27.72 2.20
N THR A 471 3.15 27.22 3.42
CA THR A 471 4.22 26.96 4.40
C THR A 471 5.01 25.69 4.08
N ALA A 472 4.35 24.67 3.51
CA ALA A 472 4.98 23.42 3.11
C ALA A 472 5.89 23.60 1.87
N ALA A 473 5.45 24.40 0.89
CA ALA A 473 6.26 24.78 -0.27
C ALA A 473 7.52 25.57 0.13
N GLN A 474 7.42 26.45 1.13
CA GLN A 474 8.58 27.17 1.68
C GLN A 474 9.59 26.24 2.35
N ARG A 475 9.15 25.24 3.14
CA ARG A 475 10.05 24.22 3.74
C ARG A 475 10.80 23.43 2.68
N LEU A 476 10.12 23.00 1.61
CA LEU A 476 10.76 22.32 0.48
C LEU A 476 11.73 23.20 -0.29
N SER A 477 11.43 24.49 -0.43
CA SER A 477 12.36 25.44 -1.04
C SER A 477 13.63 25.63 -0.20
N ILE A 478 13.57 25.49 1.13
CA ILE A 478 14.75 25.54 2.02
C ILE A 478 15.57 24.24 1.87
N THR A 479 14.91 23.08 1.80
CA THR A 479 15.60 21.80 1.54
C THR A 479 16.21 21.72 0.14
N CYS A 480 15.60 22.36 -0.86
CA CYS A 480 16.08 22.38 -2.25
C CYS A 480 17.10 23.48 -2.54
N LYS A 481 16.96 24.70 -1.98
CA LYS A 481 17.94 25.79 -2.16
C LYS A 481 19.32 25.46 -1.59
N ASN A 482 19.40 24.51 -0.66
CA ASN A 482 20.66 24.02 -0.13
C ASN A 482 21.33 22.94 -1.02
N ASN A 483 20.68 22.51 -2.12
CA ASN A 483 21.18 21.49 -3.06
C ASN A 483 21.30 21.99 -4.52
N THR A 484 21.09 23.27 -4.81
CA THR A 484 21.25 23.81 -6.17
C THR A 484 21.82 25.23 -6.16
N GLU A 485 23.10 25.39 -6.50
CA GLU A 485 23.53 26.56 -7.27
C GLU A 485 23.17 26.29 -8.75
N PRO A 486 22.65 27.29 -9.49
CA PRO A 486 22.23 27.09 -10.87
C PRO A 486 23.43 27.31 -11.82
N GLU A 487 23.94 26.25 -12.43
CA GLU A 487 24.77 26.43 -13.63
C GLU A 487 23.86 26.74 -14.83
N LYS A 488 23.95 27.98 -15.30
CA LYS A 488 23.51 28.39 -16.63
C LYS A 488 24.42 27.70 -17.65
N GLY A 489 23.89 26.77 -18.42
CA GLY A 489 24.63 26.16 -19.52
C GLY A 489 23.76 25.22 -20.33
N VAL A 490 23.20 25.70 -21.43
CA VAL A 490 22.68 24.85 -22.50
C VAL A 490 23.88 24.10 -23.08
N VAL A 491 23.92 22.77 -22.97
CA VAL A 491 24.86 21.94 -23.72
C VAL A 491 24.07 20.94 -24.58
N ARG A 492 24.22 21.11 -25.88
CA ARG A 492 23.72 20.23 -26.95
C ARG A 492 24.33 18.83 -26.79
N GLU A 493 23.50 17.81 -27.01
CA GLU A 493 23.95 16.43 -27.21
C GLU A 493 24.99 16.35 -28.33
N GLN A 494 26.22 15.93 -27.98
CA GLN A 494 27.13 15.30 -28.91
C GLN A 494 27.40 13.88 -28.40
N ARG A 495 27.13 12.90 -29.28
CA ARG A 495 27.44 11.48 -29.09
C ARG A 495 28.94 11.30 -28.88
N LEU A 496 29.32 10.68 -27.77
CA LEU A 496 30.64 10.08 -27.57
C LEU A 496 30.45 8.56 -27.44
N GLU A 497 30.53 7.87 -28.57
CA GLU A 497 30.90 6.46 -28.61
C GLU A 497 32.44 6.41 -28.70
N GLN A 498 33.12 6.24 -27.57
CA GLN A 498 34.52 5.80 -27.56
C GLN A 498 34.73 4.83 -26.40
N GLU A 499 35.41 3.73 -26.71
CA GLU A 499 35.72 2.59 -25.86
C GLU A 499 36.55 3.01 -24.64
N LEU A 500 36.11 2.64 -23.42
CA LEU A 500 36.88 2.80 -22.19
C LEU A 500 37.83 1.60 -22.02
N PRO A 501 39.15 1.78 -21.81
CA PRO A 501 40.06 0.68 -21.54
C PRO A 501 39.83 0.07 -20.15
N GLU A 502 40.05 -1.24 -20.05
CA GLU A 502 40.13 -2.00 -18.80
C GLU A 502 41.23 -1.43 -17.89
N LEU A 503 40.84 -0.60 -16.91
CA LEU A 503 41.49 -0.29 -15.62
C LEU A 503 41.02 1.11 -15.18
N ALA A 504 39.83 1.19 -14.57
CA ALA A 504 39.35 2.41 -13.93
C ALA A 504 39.40 2.24 -12.41
N GLU A 505 40.25 3.03 -11.74
CA GLU A 505 40.17 3.23 -10.29
C GLU A 505 38.86 3.97 -9.97
N VAL A 506 37.99 3.35 -9.17
CA VAL A 506 36.73 3.97 -8.72
C VAL A 506 36.88 4.45 -7.29
N SER A 507 36.94 5.78 -7.10
CA SER A 507 36.87 6.41 -5.78
C SER A 507 35.44 6.83 -5.47
N VAL A 508 34.87 6.31 -4.38
CA VAL A 508 33.50 6.63 -3.93
C VAL A 508 33.55 7.66 -2.82
N TYR A 509 32.95 8.83 -3.03
CA TYR A 509 32.88 9.90 -2.03
C TYR A 509 31.46 9.96 -1.43
N ILE A 510 31.36 9.86 -0.09
CA ILE A 510 30.08 9.98 0.63
C ILE A 510 30.14 11.24 1.49
N ARG A 511 29.29 12.23 1.20
CA ARG A 511 29.22 13.49 1.95
C ARG A 511 28.01 13.47 2.88
N PHE A 512 28.23 13.62 4.19
CA PHE A 512 27.16 13.86 5.15
C PHE A 512 27.02 15.36 5.42
N ASP A 513 25.86 15.94 5.13
CA ASP A 513 25.57 17.33 5.48
C ASP A 513 24.79 17.41 6.80
N LEU A 514 25.50 17.76 7.88
CA LEU A 514 24.93 17.92 9.22
C LEU A 514 24.03 19.17 9.35
N ARG A 515 23.93 20.03 8.32
CA ARG A 515 23.06 21.23 8.33
C ARG A 515 21.56 20.90 8.24
N MET A 516 21.19 19.66 7.90
CA MET A 516 19.78 19.23 7.82
C MET A 516 19.05 19.21 9.17
N LEU A 517 19.75 19.26 10.31
CA LEU A 517 19.17 19.20 11.65
C LEU A 517 18.53 20.53 12.13
N TRP A 518 18.83 21.66 11.48
CA TRP A 518 18.39 22.98 11.95
C TRP A 518 16.97 23.37 11.54
N GLY A 519 16.39 22.71 10.53
CA GLY A 519 15.03 22.98 10.03
C GLY A 519 13.90 22.56 11.00
N LEU A 520 14.24 22.01 12.17
CA LEU A 520 13.31 21.49 13.18
C LEU A 520 12.91 22.50 14.29
N GLY A 521 13.27 23.78 14.15
CA GLY A 521 12.66 24.88 14.91
C GLY A 521 13.16 25.05 16.35
N VAL A 522 14.36 25.59 16.53
CA VAL A 522 14.87 26.07 17.82
C VAL A 522 15.22 27.56 17.69
N GLY A 523 14.55 28.42 18.46
CA GLY A 523 14.87 29.85 18.54
C GLY A 523 16.25 30.07 19.16
N TYR A 524 17.01 31.01 18.62
CA TYR A 524 18.31 31.44 19.15
C TYR A 524 18.09 32.57 20.16
N ASP A 525 18.66 32.43 21.36
CA ASP A 525 18.64 33.42 22.44
C ASP A 525 20.00 34.13 22.52
N GLU A 526 20.04 35.39 22.13
CA GLU A 526 21.26 36.21 21.99
C GLU A 526 21.90 36.58 23.34
N GLU A 527 21.20 36.47 24.47
CA GLU A 527 21.75 36.89 25.77
C GLU A 527 22.78 35.91 26.36
N LYS A 528 22.82 34.65 25.89
CA LYS A 528 23.61 33.60 26.54
C LYS A 528 25.05 33.45 26.07
N TYR A 529 25.45 34.09 24.95
CA TYR A 529 26.78 33.89 24.35
C TYR A 529 27.34 35.18 23.68
N PRO A 530 28.05 36.04 24.42
CA PRO A 530 28.69 37.21 23.84
C PRO A 530 29.94 36.86 22.99
N LYS A 531 30.23 37.79 22.08
CA LYS A 531 31.14 37.75 20.94
C LYS A 531 32.66 37.61 21.27
N TYR A 532 33.33 36.79 20.46
CA TYR A 532 34.76 36.70 20.09
C TYR A 532 35.86 36.37 21.15
N GLN A 533 36.69 35.36 20.85
CA GLN A 533 38.15 35.43 21.04
C GLN A 533 38.90 34.48 20.07
N ILE A 534 39.95 35.01 19.45
CA ILE A 534 40.90 34.31 18.57
C ILE A 534 42.11 33.93 19.43
N ILE A 535 42.51 32.66 19.45
CA ILE A 535 43.77 32.20 20.08
C ILE A 535 44.54 31.30 19.10
N HIS A 536 45.82 31.63 18.89
CA HIS A 536 46.80 30.88 18.11
C HIS A 536 47.56 29.89 19.02
N GLY A 537 47.79 28.67 18.52
CA GLY A 537 48.86 27.77 18.97
C GLY A 537 48.60 26.99 20.28
N GLU A 538 48.66 25.66 20.16
CA GLU A 538 48.97 24.69 21.23
C GLU A 538 48.13 24.75 22.52
N ASN A 539 46.90 24.23 22.43
CA ASN A 539 46.29 23.28 23.39
C ASN A 539 44.84 23.00 22.94
N LEU A 540 44.51 21.72 22.75
CA LEU A 540 43.16 21.29 22.44
C LEU A 540 42.31 21.31 23.71
N ALA A 541 41.54 22.37 23.92
CA ALA A 541 40.39 22.34 24.81
C ALA A 541 39.32 23.32 24.32
N GLY A 542 38.19 22.78 23.86
CA GLY A 542 36.93 23.52 23.66
C GLY A 542 36.34 23.41 22.26
N GLY A 543 35.19 22.74 22.13
CA GLY A 543 34.15 23.15 21.18
C GLY A 543 33.77 22.22 20.03
N VAL A 544 34.06 20.92 20.10
CA VAL A 544 33.35 19.76 19.52
C VAL A 544 33.83 18.59 20.39
N SER A 545 32.97 17.71 20.92
CA SER A 545 33.44 16.56 21.73
C SER A 545 34.57 15.84 21.00
N SER A 546 35.76 15.82 21.60
CA SER A 546 36.95 15.14 21.07
C SER A 546 36.66 13.66 20.84
N ASP A 547 35.70 13.11 21.58
CA ASP A 547 35.31 11.70 21.59
C ASP A 547 34.75 11.23 20.23
N VAL A 548 34.05 12.08 19.48
CA VAL A 548 33.52 11.71 18.15
C VAL A 548 34.64 11.63 17.12
N VAL A 549 35.61 12.54 17.21
CA VAL A 549 36.75 12.60 16.27
C VAL A 549 37.79 11.53 16.62
N GLU A 550 38.03 11.27 17.91
CA GLU A 550 38.92 10.19 18.39
C GLU A 550 38.33 8.81 18.16
N SER A 551 37.01 8.62 18.33
CA SER A 551 36.36 7.33 18.02
C SER A 551 36.43 6.99 16.53
N LEU A 552 36.28 7.99 15.65
CA LEU A 552 36.40 7.81 14.20
C LEU A 552 37.86 7.63 13.75
N ALA A 553 38.83 8.25 14.44
CA ALA A 553 40.26 8.06 14.18
C ALA A 553 40.77 6.69 14.69
N TYR A 554 40.22 6.17 15.80
CA TYR A 554 40.52 4.84 16.31
C TYR A 554 40.05 3.74 15.33
N VAL A 555 38.86 3.89 14.76
CA VAL A 555 38.29 2.99 13.73
C VAL A 555 39.13 2.98 12.44
N ALA A 556 39.77 4.10 12.10
CA ALA A 556 40.67 4.18 10.94
C ALA A 556 42.00 3.41 11.13
N SER A 557 42.38 3.10 12.37
CA SER A 557 43.63 2.40 12.69
C SER A 557 43.51 0.88 12.79
N SER A 558 42.28 0.34 12.89
CA SER A 558 42.01 -1.08 13.18
C SER A 558 41.54 -1.91 11.99
N SER A 559 41.39 -1.31 10.81
CA SER A 559 41.10 -2.02 9.57
C SER A 559 42.19 -1.73 8.53
N SER A 560 42.55 -2.72 7.72
CA SER A 560 43.58 -2.63 6.67
C SER A 560 43.22 -1.71 5.50
N THR A 561 42.33 -0.74 5.73
CA THR A 561 41.85 0.25 4.75
C THR A 561 42.41 1.62 5.15
N THR A 562 43.03 2.33 4.22
CA THR A 562 43.66 3.63 4.50
C THR A 562 42.60 4.73 4.53
N PHE A 563 42.22 5.24 5.71
CA PHE A 563 41.29 6.36 5.82
C PHE A 563 42.05 7.70 5.96
N ARG A 564 41.61 8.73 5.23
CA ARG A 564 42.12 10.11 5.38
C ARG A 564 40.98 11.06 5.73
N ALA A 565 40.88 11.45 7.00
CA ALA A 565 40.05 12.58 7.40
C ALA A 565 40.80 13.90 7.11
N ARG A 566 40.19 14.83 6.38
CA ARG A 566 40.72 16.19 6.17
C ARG A 566 39.75 17.23 6.73
N LYS A 567 40.23 18.03 7.69
CA LYS A 567 39.52 19.22 8.17
C LYS A 567 39.86 20.40 7.26
N ARG A 568 38.91 20.91 6.47
CA ARG A 568 39.10 22.10 5.64
C ARG A 568 38.26 23.26 6.18
N LYS A 569 38.92 24.34 6.61
CA LYS A 569 38.25 25.57 7.06
C LYS A 569 37.94 26.41 5.83
N LEU A 570 36.65 26.54 5.47
CA LEU A 570 36.22 27.46 4.41
C LEU A 570 36.04 28.85 5.01
N THR A 571 36.85 29.81 4.56
CA THR A 571 36.72 31.22 4.92
C THR A 571 35.58 31.84 4.11
N SER A 572 34.38 31.93 4.69
CA SER A 572 33.40 32.97 4.36
C SER A 572 32.44 33.17 5.54
N THR A 573 31.95 34.38 5.68
CA THR A 573 31.37 35.07 6.85
C THR A 573 30.06 34.52 7.45
N THR A 574 29.94 33.21 7.66
CA THR A 574 28.81 32.61 8.43
C THR A 574 29.31 31.62 9.50
N PRO A 575 28.65 31.53 10.66
CA PRO A 575 29.12 30.73 11.79
C PRO A 575 28.74 29.26 11.60
N HIS A 576 29.46 28.55 10.74
CA HIS A 576 29.22 27.11 10.50
C HIS A 576 30.54 26.34 10.51
N VAL A 577 30.64 25.34 11.40
CA VAL A 577 31.71 24.33 11.36
C VAL A 577 31.24 23.20 10.44
N LEU A 578 31.84 23.11 9.26
CA LEU A 578 31.66 21.99 8.34
C LEU A 578 32.66 20.87 8.72
N VAL A 579 32.18 19.66 8.97
CA VAL A 579 33.02 18.46 9.14
C VAL A 579 32.88 17.61 7.89
N GLU A 580 33.96 17.44 7.13
CA GLU A 580 34.01 16.64 5.91
C GLU A 580 34.69 15.30 6.23
N LEU A 581 33.94 14.20 6.12
CA LEU A 581 34.48 12.84 6.24
C LEU A 581 34.69 12.29 4.83
N VAL A 582 35.95 12.10 4.45
CA VAL A 582 36.33 11.49 3.18
C VAL A 582 36.75 10.05 3.46
N LEU A 583 36.01 9.09 2.93
CA LEU A 583 36.32 7.67 3.03
C LEU A 583 36.78 7.19 1.66
N GLU A 584 38.00 6.69 1.57
CA GLU A 584 38.63 6.32 0.31
C GLU A 584 39.00 4.83 0.37
N LYS A 585 38.40 4.00 -0.50
CA LYS A 585 38.75 2.57 -0.62
C LYS A 585 39.02 2.26 -2.09
N ARG A 586 40.20 1.70 -2.37
CA ARG A 586 40.60 1.25 -3.71
C ARG A 586 40.11 -0.17 -3.95
N THR A 587 39.33 -0.41 -4.99
CA THR A 587 38.95 -1.77 -5.41
C THR A 587 39.03 -1.88 -6.94
N SER A 588 39.38 -3.08 -7.43
CA SER A 588 39.60 -3.37 -8.85
C SER A 588 38.46 -4.17 -9.50
N SER A 589 37.33 -4.40 -8.80
CA SER A 589 36.22 -5.21 -9.32
C SER A 589 34.84 -4.67 -8.93
N THR A 590 34.02 -4.40 -9.95
CA THR A 590 32.65 -3.90 -9.84
C THR A 590 31.64 -4.95 -9.36
N ALA A 591 31.98 -6.25 -9.47
CA ALA A 591 31.09 -7.37 -9.15
C ALA A 591 30.89 -7.61 -7.63
N HIS A 592 31.60 -6.90 -6.75
CA HIS A 592 31.56 -7.10 -5.29
C HIS A 592 30.99 -5.92 -4.50
N ILE A 593 30.60 -4.84 -5.19
CA ILE A 593 30.13 -3.59 -4.56
C ILE A 593 28.88 -3.81 -3.70
N GLY A 594 27.94 -4.65 -4.13
CA GLY A 594 26.71 -4.94 -3.38
C GLY A 594 26.92 -5.74 -2.09
N ALA A 595 27.76 -6.78 -2.13
CA ALA A 595 28.12 -7.58 -0.95
C ALA A 595 28.98 -6.78 0.03
N GLU A 596 29.86 -5.92 -0.48
CA GLU A 596 30.70 -5.01 0.31
C GLU A 596 29.87 -3.91 0.99
N LEU A 597 28.85 -3.35 0.33
CA LEU A 597 27.92 -2.37 0.92
C LEU A 597 27.10 -2.97 2.08
N ILE A 598 26.69 -4.24 1.96
CA ILE A 598 25.98 -4.97 3.03
C ILE A 598 26.92 -5.19 4.23
N ARG A 599 28.16 -5.64 3.98
CA ARG A 599 29.19 -5.79 5.01
C ARG A 599 29.54 -4.46 5.69
N TRP A 600 29.53 -3.37 4.92
CA TRP A 600 29.79 -2.02 5.41
C TRP A 600 28.64 -1.48 6.27
N ALA A 601 27.39 -1.75 5.89
CA ALA A 601 26.22 -1.44 6.72
C ALA A 601 26.24 -2.24 8.05
N GLU A 602 26.65 -3.51 8.03
CA GLU A 602 26.80 -4.33 9.23
C GLU A 602 27.87 -3.80 10.19
N GLU A 603 29.02 -3.34 9.68
CA GLU A 603 30.09 -2.74 10.49
C GLU A 603 29.69 -1.38 11.07
N VAL A 604 28.97 -0.54 10.30
CA VAL A 604 28.41 0.73 10.80
C VAL A 604 27.38 0.48 11.91
N ILE A 605 26.56 -0.58 11.79
CA ILE A 605 25.60 -1.01 12.82
C ILE A 605 26.34 -1.52 14.08
N LYS A 606 27.41 -2.30 13.92
CA LYS A 606 28.26 -2.73 15.06
C LYS A 606 28.86 -1.54 15.80
N VAL A 607 29.40 -0.56 15.07
CA VAL A 607 30.00 0.67 15.63
C VAL A 607 28.96 1.51 16.38
N ALA A 608 27.75 1.65 15.83
CA ALA A 608 26.65 2.34 16.50
C ALA A 608 26.24 1.67 17.83
N MET A 609 26.38 0.34 17.93
CA MET A 609 26.06 -0.43 19.13
C MET A 609 27.21 -0.54 20.15
N THR A 610 28.45 -0.18 19.79
CA THR A 610 29.62 -0.20 20.69
C THR A 610 30.01 1.16 21.27
N SER A 611 29.34 2.24 20.85
CA SER A 611 29.56 3.60 21.39
C SER A 611 29.29 3.67 22.91
N SER A 612 30.27 4.17 23.65
CA SER A 612 30.28 4.30 25.13
C SER A 612 29.08 5.07 25.68
N SER A 613 28.49 5.96 24.89
CA SER A 613 27.28 6.72 25.23
C SER A 613 26.03 5.84 25.45
N MET A 614 25.95 4.67 24.81
CA MET A 614 24.83 3.72 25.02
C MET A 614 25.02 2.81 26.24
N LYS A 615 26.27 2.59 26.69
CA LYS A 615 26.56 1.71 27.84
C LYS A 615 26.17 2.33 29.18
N GLU A 616 26.21 3.66 29.32
CA GLU A 616 25.80 4.32 30.57
C GLU A 616 24.28 4.28 30.80
N HIS A 617 23.46 4.20 29.74
CA HIS A 617 22.00 4.12 29.88
C HIS A 617 21.45 2.70 30.07
N LEU A 618 22.31 1.67 29.94
CA LEU A 618 21.95 0.28 30.22
C LEU A 618 22.29 -0.16 31.66
N HIS A 619 22.91 0.71 32.48
CA HIS A 619 23.37 0.38 33.82
C HIS A 619 22.54 0.96 34.98
N GLN A 620 21.40 1.61 34.72
CA GLN A 620 20.45 2.00 35.77
C GLN A 620 19.11 1.26 35.63
N GLY A 621 19.15 -0.04 35.93
CA GLY A 621 17.97 -0.82 36.32
C GLY A 621 18.13 -1.26 37.78
N PRO A 622 17.04 -1.34 38.57
CA PRO A 622 17.10 -1.62 40.00
C PRO A 622 17.63 -3.04 40.26
N GLU A 623 18.27 -3.16 41.42
CA GLU A 623 18.90 -4.37 41.96
C GLU A 623 18.04 -5.64 41.78
N GLY A 624 18.63 -6.69 41.22
CA GLY A 624 18.09 -8.05 41.30
C GLY A 624 18.09 -8.85 39.98
N GLY A 625 19.20 -9.55 39.71
CA GLY A 625 19.18 -10.86 39.05
C GLY A 625 19.10 -10.93 37.51
N GLY A 626 20.25 -11.14 36.86
CA GLY A 626 20.33 -11.69 35.51
C GLY A 626 21.45 -11.12 34.64
N LYS A 627 22.69 -11.60 34.79
CA LYS A 627 23.78 -11.29 33.84
C LYS A 627 23.70 -12.25 32.64
N LEU A 628 23.35 -11.73 31.46
CA LEU A 628 23.55 -12.42 30.19
C LEU A 628 25.05 -12.42 29.85
N TYR A 629 25.66 -13.61 29.83
CA TYR A 629 26.97 -13.82 29.21
C TYR A 629 26.77 -14.13 27.73
N CYS A 630 27.40 -13.38 26.84
CA CYS A 630 27.66 -13.83 25.48
C CYS A 630 29.14 -14.20 25.37
N ARG A 631 29.42 -15.51 25.39
CA ARG A 631 30.75 -16.08 25.15
C ARG A 631 30.78 -16.47 23.68
N TRP A 632 31.69 -15.91 22.89
CA TRP A 632 32.04 -16.47 21.58
C TRP A 632 33.51 -16.90 21.63
N CYS A 633 33.74 -18.17 21.27
CA CYS A 633 35.04 -18.83 21.31
C CYS A 633 35.92 -18.36 20.15
N ASP A 634 37.12 -17.89 20.48
CA ASP A 634 38.20 -17.69 19.52
C ASP A 634 38.88 -19.03 19.17
N GLY A 635 39.20 -19.21 17.91
CA GLY A 635 40.02 -20.33 17.44
C GLY A 635 40.25 -20.28 15.93
N VAL A 636 41.36 -19.68 15.52
CA VAL A 636 41.97 -19.79 14.18
C VAL A 636 43.13 -20.78 14.34
N ASP A 637 43.24 -21.80 13.48
CA ASP A 637 44.45 -22.65 13.47
C ASP A 637 45.62 -21.97 12.76
N GLN A 638 46.82 -22.51 12.94
CA GLN A 638 48.08 -21.84 12.59
C GLN A 638 48.34 -21.64 11.08
N GLU A 639 47.38 -21.93 10.19
CA GLU A 639 47.56 -21.71 8.74
C GLU A 639 46.49 -20.81 8.08
N GLY A 640 45.58 -20.19 8.83
CA GLY A 640 44.86 -19.00 8.34
C GLY A 640 43.96 -19.19 7.11
N ALA A 641 43.35 -20.37 6.91
CA ALA A 641 42.35 -20.61 5.87
C ALA A 641 40.91 -20.65 6.44
N LEU A 642 40.02 -19.82 5.89
CA LEU A 642 38.58 -19.81 6.21
C LEU A 642 37.84 -20.76 5.25
N TYR A 643 37.57 -22.00 5.69
CA TYR A 643 36.71 -22.93 4.95
C TYR A 643 35.26 -22.86 5.47
N LEU A 644 34.29 -22.79 4.55
CA LEU A 644 32.88 -23.05 4.82
C LEU A 644 32.69 -24.55 5.13
N ARG A 645 32.62 -24.92 6.41
CA ARG A 645 32.14 -26.26 6.79
C ARG A 645 30.62 -26.32 6.70
N HIS A 646 30.14 -27.06 5.70
CA HIS A 646 28.80 -27.61 5.68
C HIS A 646 28.70 -28.70 6.76
N TRP A 647 27.70 -28.63 7.63
CA TRP A 647 27.30 -29.78 8.45
C TRP A 647 25.78 -29.95 8.39
N SER A 648 25.35 -30.75 7.43
CA SER A 648 24.10 -31.49 7.47
C SER A 648 24.35 -32.76 8.28
N GLY A 649 23.60 -32.94 9.36
CA GLY A 649 23.55 -34.21 10.08
C GLY A 649 22.15 -34.82 9.97
N THR A 650 22.00 -35.86 9.17
CA THR A 650 21.19 -37.02 9.58
C THR A 650 21.99 -38.28 9.26
N ALA A 651 22.05 -39.16 10.25
CA ALA A 651 22.91 -40.32 10.30
C ALA A 651 22.63 -41.34 9.18
N GLY A 652 23.68 -42.03 8.76
CA GLY A 652 23.59 -43.39 8.19
C GLY A 652 24.01 -43.55 6.74
N GLY A 653 25.32 -43.83 6.55
CA GLY A 653 25.94 -44.77 5.61
C GLY A 653 25.41 -44.98 4.17
N GLY A 654 26.31 -44.89 3.19
CA GLY A 654 26.20 -45.68 1.94
C GLY A 654 26.71 -45.04 0.65
N ALA A 655 28.01 -45.22 0.36
CA ALA A 655 28.72 -45.35 -0.92
C ALA A 655 28.13 -44.82 -2.27
N PHE A 656 28.91 -43.93 -2.91
CA PHE A 656 29.44 -43.90 -4.29
C PHE A 656 28.66 -44.52 -5.48
N ASN A 657 28.40 -43.70 -6.53
CA ASN A 657 29.06 -43.66 -7.86
C ASN A 657 28.11 -43.24 -9.01
N GLY A 658 28.60 -42.42 -9.97
CA GLY A 658 28.13 -42.46 -11.37
C GLY A 658 27.88 -41.14 -12.13
N VAL A 659 28.92 -40.60 -12.78
CA VAL A 659 29.05 -40.13 -14.20
C VAL A 659 27.86 -39.48 -14.96
N GLY A 660 28.09 -38.31 -15.59
CA GLY A 660 27.68 -38.06 -17.00
C GLY A 660 27.17 -36.66 -17.44
N GLY A 661 27.88 -36.03 -18.40
CA GLY A 661 27.41 -35.07 -19.45
C GLY A 661 27.17 -33.60 -19.06
N GLY A 662 27.83 -32.56 -19.61
CA GLY A 662 27.77 -32.01 -21.00
C GLY A 662 26.57 -31.04 -21.12
N GLU A 663 26.62 -29.73 -21.46
CA GLU A 663 27.44 -28.91 -22.37
C GLU A 663 27.44 -27.42 -21.93
N ARG A 664 28.41 -26.62 -22.41
CA ARG A 664 28.50 -25.16 -22.22
C ARG A 664 28.21 -24.38 -23.52
N GLY A 665 27.31 -23.39 -23.42
CA GLY A 665 27.29 -22.08 -24.10
C GLY A 665 26.55 -21.96 -25.45
N PRO A 666 26.23 -20.73 -25.96
CA PRO A 666 26.35 -19.38 -25.38
C PRO A 666 25.12 -18.44 -25.57
N SER A 667 24.90 -17.46 -24.67
CA SER A 667 24.60 -16.04 -25.02
C SER A 667 24.28 -15.19 -23.78
N GLU A 668 25.29 -14.94 -22.95
CA GLU A 668 25.26 -14.05 -21.79
C GLU A 668 25.49 -12.56 -22.14
N ARG A 669 25.34 -12.16 -23.40
CA ARG A 669 25.77 -10.83 -23.89
C ARG A 669 24.67 -9.82 -24.24
N ALA A 670 23.40 -10.11 -23.97
CA ALA A 670 22.31 -9.17 -24.31
C ALA A 670 21.71 -8.39 -23.12
N ILE A 671 22.05 -8.69 -21.86
CA ILE A 671 21.32 -8.15 -20.68
C ILE A 671 22.12 -7.07 -19.91
N GLN A 672 23.31 -6.69 -20.35
CA GLN A 672 24.12 -5.69 -19.63
C GLN A 672 23.90 -4.22 -20.06
N LYS A 673 23.25 -3.94 -21.20
CA LYS A 673 23.12 -2.54 -21.67
C LYS A 673 21.90 -1.78 -21.15
N GLY A 674 20.91 -2.46 -20.56
CA GLY A 674 19.71 -1.83 -20.00
C GLY A 674 19.84 -1.41 -18.53
N CYS A 675 20.69 -2.07 -17.74
CA CYS A 675 20.78 -1.88 -16.29
C CYS A 675 21.74 -0.78 -15.85
N VAL A 676 22.64 -0.32 -16.72
CA VAL A 676 23.68 0.67 -16.35
C VAL A 676 23.18 2.10 -16.46
N ARG A 677 22.26 2.40 -17.39
CA ARG A 677 21.67 3.75 -17.52
C ARG A 677 20.87 4.19 -16.29
N SER A 678 20.20 3.26 -15.59
CA SER A 678 19.41 3.58 -14.40
C SER A 678 20.24 3.81 -13.14
N LEU A 679 21.50 3.33 -13.10
CA LEU A 679 22.37 3.52 -11.93
C LEU A 679 23.10 4.88 -12.01
N GLU A 680 23.55 5.30 -13.19
CA GLU A 680 24.20 6.59 -13.40
C GLU A 680 23.26 7.78 -13.17
N GLU A 681 21.99 7.69 -13.58
CA GLU A 681 21.00 8.75 -13.31
C GLU A 681 20.59 8.83 -11.83
N TYR A 682 20.64 7.73 -11.07
CA TYR A 682 20.13 7.67 -9.70
C TYR A 682 21.14 8.14 -8.64
N THR A 683 22.44 8.01 -8.91
CA THR A 683 23.46 8.30 -7.90
C THR A 683 23.82 9.80 -7.82
N MET A 684 23.43 10.60 -8.82
CA MET A 684 23.87 11.99 -9.01
C MET A 684 23.21 13.07 -8.14
N ARG A 685 22.27 12.76 -7.22
CA ARG A 685 21.56 13.80 -6.45
C ARG A 685 21.77 13.83 -4.93
N CYS A 686 22.47 12.85 -4.35
CA CYS A 686 22.96 12.90 -2.96
C CYS A 686 24.42 12.42 -2.78
N LEU A 687 25.08 11.98 -3.85
CA LEU A 687 26.46 11.51 -3.85
C LEU A 687 27.18 12.17 -5.05
N HIS A 688 28.21 12.97 -4.77
CA HIS A 688 29.07 13.47 -5.84
C HIS A 688 30.12 12.40 -6.17
N PHE A 689 30.05 11.81 -7.36
CA PHE A 689 31.11 10.94 -7.87
C PHE A 689 32.08 11.79 -8.70
N ARG A 690 33.37 11.68 -8.39
CA ARG A 690 34.43 12.27 -9.21
C ARG A 690 35.34 11.13 -9.61
N VAL A 691 35.24 10.68 -10.86
CA VAL A 691 36.21 9.75 -11.44
C VAL A 691 37.41 10.57 -11.89
N ARG A 692 38.59 10.32 -11.32
CA ARG A 692 39.85 10.93 -11.78
C ARG A 692 40.62 9.89 -12.58
N SER A 693 40.90 10.22 -13.83
CA SER A 693 42.01 9.58 -14.56
C SER A 693 43.33 10.09 -13.97
N PRO A 694 44.38 9.26 -13.83
CA PRO A 694 45.67 9.69 -13.30
C PRO A 694 46.34 10.85 -14.05
N ASN A 695 45.88 11.21 -15.26
CA ASN A 695 46.62 12.08 -16.18
C ASN A 695 45.98 13.45 -16.50
N GLU A 696 44.90 13.88 -15.86
CA GLU A 696 44.38 15.25 -16.03
C GLU A 696 44.04 15.88 -14.67
N GLY A 697 44.63 17.06 -14.40
CA GLY A 697 44.73 17.73 -13.08
C GLY A 697 43.40 18.13 -12.43
#